data_AF-A0A3C0DZL4-F1
#
_entry.id   AF-A0A3C0DZL4-F1
#
_cell.length_a   1.000
_cell.length_b   1.000
_cell.length_c   1.000
_cell.angle_alpha   90.00
_cell.angle_beta   90.00
_cell.angle_gamma   90.00
#
_symmetry.space_group_name_H-M   'P 1'
#
loop_
_entity.id
_entity.type
_entity.pdbx_description
1 polymer ?
#
loop_
_entity_poly.entity_id
_entity_poly.type
_entity_poly.pdbx_seq_one_letter_code
_entity_poly.pdbx_strand_id
1 'polypeptide(L)'
;DDCANLDDGSCVLPDDLTGCGDTCLDGGVLYEFSINDSYGDGMCCAYGEGGYSIVVDGETIASGGDFADAAEERFCAPADACVQLILVADNYPTEQSWSMTADGIQIAGEGEDGSSATYYLGGCMPGCTDAEACNYDDMANVDDGSCLELDICGDCGGTGYAACIDPEADNYDEGACVDDGSCIYIGCTDPEADNYDPQANQDPVAVESGLNISLSAGSWPSEISWELGDLSEGAPFDGFVALAPGTYTISGSDSYGDGWNGAVMTITDAASGNETTFAVDGSEGSIEVEVTGSDIEPCFYLGCTDAEAANFDATATVDDGSCIYPGCTDASAANYDSMANEDDGSCIYPGCTDAAASNYDSMANEDDGSCIYPGCTDAAAANYDSMANEDDGSCVYPGCTDASADNYDSMANEDDGSCEWMGCMDGSLNSLGGYNACNYDPIYNVEGECEYPEASEFISIVDGEAVVELVIAYDCDGNALPEYDLDGNGVPDALEAQGCTDPAAANYNSDANVDDGSCLYAGCIYMAACNYDMNADIDNGSCVFDCLLTGCTDAGAINYDSAATMEDGSCLFPGCQDEEGLNYDASANYPGECIYLEPCPGDFTGDGEVDVNDLLDFFQLWGNECPWIPGFED
;
A
#
# COMPACT_ATOMS: atom_id res chain seq x y z
N ASP A 1 -38.18 64.07 -104.49
CA ASP A 1 -38.86 64.78 -105.60
C ASP A 1 -38.52 64.19 -106.97
N ASP A 2 -38.73 62.88 -107.17
CA ASP A 2 -38.94 62.31 -108.52
C ASP A 2 -39.67 60.95 -108.46
N CYS A 3 -40.76 60.87 -107.69
CA CYS A 3 -41.68 59.72 -107.69
C CYS A 3 -43.12 60.18 -107.92
N ALA A 4 -43.33 60.97 -108.97
CA ALA A 4 -44.65 61.26 -109.49
C ALA A 4 -44.78 60.71 -110.90
N ASN A 5 -45.67 59.73 -111.05
CA ASN A 5 -46.17 59.10 -112.28
C ASN A 5 -45.39 57.87 -112.76
N LEU A 6 -45.67 56.73 -112.14
CA LEU A 6 -46.07 55.46 -112.78
C LEU A 6 -46.58 54.55 -111.64
N ASP A 7 -47.79 54.84 -111.18
CA ASP A 7 -48.57 53.98 -110.29
C ASP A 7 -49.29 52.93 -111.14
N ASP A 8 -48.81 51.68 -111.09
CA ASP A 8 -49.56 50.50 -111.56
C ASP A 8 -50.07 49.62 -110.41
N GLY A 9 -50.01 50.12 -109.16
CA GLY A 9 -50.52 49.42 -108.00
C GLY A 9 -49.82 48.08 -107.70
N SER A 10 -48.58 47.86 -108.14
CA SER A 10 -47.83 46.62 -107.87
C SER A 10 -46.78 46.71 -106.75
N CYS A 11 -46.58 47.86 -106.11
CA CYS A 11 -45.72 47.96 -104.94
C CYS A 11 -46.41 47.35 -103.71
N VAL A 12 -46.27 46.03 -103.55
CA VAL A 12 -46.29 45.41 -102.23
C VAL A 12 -44.97 45.81 -101.57
N LEU A 13 -45.04 46.67 -100.54
CA LEU A 13 -43.90 46.99 -99.68
C LEU A 13 -43.40 45.68 -99.05
N PRO A 14 -42.13 45.28 -99.25
CA PRO A 14 -41.50 44.29 -98.41
C PRO A 14 -41.05 45.02 -97.14
N ASP A 15 -41.77 44.79 -96.04
CA ASP A 15 -41.47 45.17 -94.67
C ASP A 15 -41.31 46.68 -94.34
N ASP A 16 -41.63 47.03 -93.09
CA ASP A 16 -41.86 48.41 -92.61
C ASP A 16 -40.59 49.31 -92.59
N LEU A 17 -39.46 48.87 -93.13
CA LEU A 17 -38.14 49.52 -93.02
C LEU A 17 -37.47 49.87 -94.36
N THR A 18 -37.98 49.40 -95.50
CA THR A 18 -37.33 49.59 -96.82
C THR A 18 -38.01 50.69 -97.65
N GLY A 19 -37.24 51.71 -98.06
CA GLY A 19 -37.68 52.77 -98.98
C GLY A 19 -37.60 52.36 -100.46
N CYS A 20 -38.01 53.24 -101.38
CA CYS A 20 -37.82 53.01 -102.81
C CYS A 20 -36.36 53.26 -103.21
N GLY A 21 -35.69 52.24 -103.76
CA GLY A 21 -34.37 52.35 -104.40
C GLY A 21 -33.19 52.34 -103.43
N ASP A 22 -33.00 51.23 -102.72
CA ASP A 22 -31.83 50.96 -101.88
C ASP A 22 -31.60 51.99 -100.74
N THR A 23 -32.67 52.59 -100.22
CA THR A 23 -32.59 53.53 -99.10
C THR A 23 -33.40 53.01 -97.91
N CYS A 24 -32.78 52.95 -96.72
CA CYS A 24 -33.48 52.62 -95.49
C CYS A 24 -34.25 53.85 -94.98
N LEU A 25 -35.42 53.62 -94.38
CA LEU A 25 -36.22 54.70 -93.76
C LEU A 25 -35.53 55.25 -92.51
N ASP A 26 -35.90 56.46 -92.06
CA ASP A 26 -35.29 57.16 -90.91
C ASP A 26 -35.19 56.23 -89.68
N GLY A 27 -33.96 55.90 -89.27
CA GLY A 27 -33.64 55.01 -88.14
C GLY A 27 -33.05 53.65 -88.51
N GLY A 28 -33.08 53.26 -89.79
CA GLY A 28 -32.42 52.04 -90.30
C GLY A 28 -31.04 52.30 -90.92
N VAL A 29 -30.19 51.28 -90.86
CA VAL A 29 -28.85 51.20 -91.46
C VAL A 29 -28.92 50.20 -92.62
N LEU A 30 -28.34 50.55 -93.77
CA LEU A 30 -28.24 49.64 -94.92
C LEU A 30 -27.03 48.73 -94.75
N TYR A 31 -27.27 47.43 -94.59
CA TYR A 31 -26.23 46.41 -94.55
C TYR A 31 -26.07 45.77 -95.92
N GLU A 32 -24.81 45.56 -96.33
CA GLU A 32 -24.47 44.85 -97.56
C GLU A 32 -23.45 43.77 -97.24
N PHE A 33 -23.82 42.52 -97.47
CA PHE A 33 -22.95 41.37 -97.36
C PHE A 33 -22.52 40.92 -98.75
N SER A 34 -21.23 40.67 -98.93
CA SER A 34 -20.68 40.06 -100.15
C SER A 34 -19.78 38.90 -99.76
N ILE A 35 -19.90 37.80 -100.50
CA ILE A 35 -19.00 36.65 -100.42
C ILE A 35 -18.56 36.25 -101.82
N ASN A 36 -17.29 35.93 -101.97
CA ASN A 36 -16.66 35.52 -103.22
C ASN A 36 -15.94 34.21 -103.00
N ASP A 37 -16.11 33.29 -103.93
CA ASP A 37 -15.37 32.04 -104.04
C ASP A 37 -14.45 32.12 -105.27
N SER A 38 -13.15 31.94 -105.03
CA SER A 38 -12.13 32.05 -106.08
C SER A 38 -12.14 30.92 -107.12
N TYR A 39 -12.74 29.76 -106.82
CA TYR A 39 -12.83 28.62 -107.75
C TYR A 39 -14.19 28.51 -108.48
N GLY A 40 -15.20 29.23 -108.01
CA GLY A 40 -16.48 29.43 -108.69
C GLY A 40 -17.45 28.25 -108.58
N ASP A 41 -17.23 27.35 -107.61
CA ASP A 41 -18.09 26.22 -107.28
C ASP A 41 -18.93 26.43 -106.01
N GLY A 42 -18.81 27.59 -105.37
CA GLY A 42 -19.58 27.99 -104.21
C GLY A 42 -19.15 27.28 -102.93
N MET A 43 -19.91 27.44 -101.86
CA MET A 43 -19.64 26.77 -100.58
C MET A 43 -20.45 25.48 -100.39
N CYS A 44 -21.41 25.20 -101.29
CA CYS A 44 -22.26 24.02 -101.23
C CYS A 44 -22.60 23.55 -102.65
N CYS A 45 -22.76 22.26 -102.94
CA CYS A 45 -22.79 21.10 -102.02
C CYS A 45 -21.88 19.95 -102.50
N ALA A 46 -21.06 20.21 -103.52
CA ALA A 46 -20.22 19.19 -104.13
C ALA A 46 -18.99 18.85 -103.28
N TYR A 47 -18.45 19.83 -102.57
CA TYR A 47 -17.20 19.72 -101.80
C TYR A 47 -17.34 20.23 -100.36
N GLY A 48 -18.51 20.05 -99.76
CA GLY A 48 -18.80 20.40 -98.37
C GLY A 48 -20.24 20.91 -98.24
N GLU A 49 -20.70 21.05 -97.01
CA GLU A 49 -22.02 21.63 -96.69
C GLU A 49 -21.79 23.00 -96.03
N GLY A 50 -21.04 23.86 -96.73
CA GLY A 50 -20.76 25.22 -96.31
C GLY A 50 -21.90 26.17 -96.67
N GLY A 51 -21.90 27.35 -96.06
CA GLY A 51 -22.96 28.33 -96.25
C GLY A 51 -22.81 29.56 -95.37
N TYR A 52 -23.57 30.59 -95.69
CA TYR A 52 -23.75 31.77 -94.84
C TYR A 52 -25.21 31.85 -94.39
N SER A 53 -25.43 32.40 -93.20
CA SER A 53 -26.74 32.79 -92.69
C SER A 53 -26.60 34.15 -92.01
N ILE A 54 -27.47 35.09 -92.36
CA ILE A 54 -27.56 36.42 -91.77
C ILE A 54 -28.82 36.46 -90.93
N VAL A 55 -28.65 36.77 -89.64
CA VAL A 55 -29.72 36.83 -88.64
C VAL A 55 -29.75 38.23 -88.06
N VAL A 56 -30.93 38.84 -87.98
CA VAL A 56 -31.14 40.16 -87.36
C VAL A 56 -32.18 40.03 -86.27
N ASP A 57 -31.81 40.42 -85.05
CA ASP A 57 -32.65 40.30 -83.85
C ASP A 57 -33.29 38.91 -83.68
N GLY A 58 -32.53 37.86 -84.04
CA GLY A 58 -32.95 36.46 -83.95
C GLY A 58 -33.72 35.92 -85.15
N GLU A 59 -34.06 36.75 -86.14
CA GLU A 59 -34.73 36.33 -87.38
C GLU A 59 -33.74 36.16 -88.53
N THR A 60 -33.73 34.98 -89.16
CA THR A 60 -32.91 34.74 -90.36
C THR A 60 -33.51 35.50 -91.55
N ILE A 61 -32.78 36.48 -92.03
CA ILE A 61 -33.20 37.34 -93.15
C ILE A 61 -32.58 36.93 -94.49
N ALA A 62 -31.42 36.28 -94.47
CA ALA A 62 -30.80 35.71 -95.66
C ALA A 62 -29.98 34.47 -95.32
N SER A 63 -29.89 33.53 -96.25
CA SER A 63 -29.02 32.35 -96.14
C SER A 63 -28.69 31.82 -97.53
N GLY A 64 -27.46 31.36 -97.74
CA GLY A 64 -27.01 30.86 -99.03
C GLY A 64 -25.74 30.01 -98.93
N GLY A 65 -25.35 29.40 -100.04
CA GLY A 65 -24.16 28.53 -100.12
C GLY A 65 -23.94 27.96 -101.51
N ASP A 66 -25.02 27.73 -102.27
CA ASP A 66 -24.99 27.33 -103.69
C ASP A 66 -24.96 28.58 -104.58
N PHE A 67 -23.76 29.10 -104.83
CA PHE A 67 -23.48 30.17 -105.78
C PHE A 67 -22.25 29.80 -106.62
N ALA A 68 -22.02 30.50 -107.74
CA ALA A 68 -20.80 30.28 -108.53
C ALA A 68 -19.64 31.08 -107.93
N ASP A 69 -19.23 32.17 -108.57
CA ASP A 69 -18.08 32.97 -108.13
C ASP A 69 -18.38 33.89 -106.92
N ALA A 70 -19.64 34.28 -106.69
CA ALA A 70 -20.02 35.20 -105.60
C ALA A 70 -21.52 35.19 -105.26
N ALA A 71 -21.85 35.66 -104.06
CA ALA A 71 -23.21 36.00 -103.62
C ALA A 71 -23.22 37.35 -102.89
N GLU A 72 -24.33 38.08 -103.00
CA GLU A 72 -24.53 39.38 -102.36
C GLU A 72 -25.92 39.45 -101.72
N GLU A 73 -25.99 39.99 -100.51
CA GLU A 73 -27.24 40.23 -99.79
C GLU A 73 -27.29 41.68 -99.33
N ARG A 74 -28.47 42.30 -99.42
CA ARG A 74 -28.69 43.69 -99.00
C ARG A 74 -29.97 43.78 -98.20
N PHE A 75 -29.88 44.37 -97.01
CA PHE A 75 -31.03 44.48 -96.11
C PHE A 75 -30.93 45.72 -95.24
N CYS A 76 -32.08 46.22 -94.79
CA CYS A 76 -32.17 47.30 -93.81
C CYS A 76 -32.41 46.69 -92.42
N ALA A 77 -31.64 47.13 -91.43
CA ALA A 77 -31.88 46.80 -90.03
C ALA A 77 -31.86 48.08 -89.17
N PRO A 78 -32.60 48.16 -88.06
CA PRO A 78 -32.47 49.26 -87.10
C PRO A 78 -31.01 49.48 -86.67
N ALA A 79 -30.63 50.73 -86.37
CA ALA A 79 -29.26 51.06 -85.98
C ALA A 79 -28.78 50.35 -84.70
N ASP A 80 -29.70 49.94 -83.84
CA ASP A 80 -29.47 49.20 -82.59
C ASP A 80 -29.73 47.69 -82.72
N ALA A 81 -30.11 47.20 -83.91
CA ALA A 81 -30.37 45.79 -84.13
C ALA A 81 -29.07 44.96 -84.03
N CYS A 82 -29.17 43.77 -83.45
CA CYS A 82 -28.07 42.81 -83.44
C CYS A 82 -28.04 42.05 -84.77
N VAL A 83 -26.96 42.21 -85.52
CA VAL A 83 -26.74 41.56 -86.82
C VAL A 83 -25.70 40.46 -86.66
N GLN A 84 -26.11 39.21 -86.86
CA GLN A 84 -25.22 38.04 -86.80
C GLN A 84 -24.95 37.53 -88.21
N LEU A 85 -23.69 37.35 -88.56
CA LEU A 85 -23.26 36.61 -89.75
C LEU A 85 -22.68 35.27 -89.31
N ILE A 86 -23.38 34.19 -89.64
CA ILE A 86 -22.94 32.83 -89.39
C ILE A 86 -22.36 32.28 -90.68
N LEU A 87 -21.08 31.96 -90.67
CA LEU A 87 -20.38 31.26 -91.75
C LEU A 87 -20.11 29.83 -91.33
N VAL A 88 -20.41 28.91 -92.23
CA VAL A 88 -20.05 27.50 -92.14
C VAL A 88 -19.12 27.23 -93.31
N ALA A 89 -17.88 26.91 -93.02
CA ALA A 89 -16.88 26.51 -94.00
C ALA A 89 -17.31 25.22 -94.72
N ASP A 90 -16.94 25.11 -95.99
CA ASP A 90 -16.92 23.83 -96.68
C ASP A 90 -15.56 23.13 -96.49
N ASN A 91 -15.19 22.17 -97.36
CA ASN A 91 -13.89 21.50 -97.22
C ASN A 91 -12.69 22.35 -97.70
N TYR A 92 -12.93 23.52 -98.30
CA TYR A 92 -11.91 24.39 -98.90
C TYR A 92 -12.01 25.84 -98.41
N PRO A 93 -12.00 26.09 -97.09
CA PRO A 93 -12.24 27.39 -96.45
C PRO A 93 -11.34 28.55 -96.93
N THR A 94 -10.20 28.27 -97.56
CA THR A 94 -9.25 29.30 -97.96
C THR A 94 -9.61 29.98 -99.29
N GLU A 95 -10.56 29.46 -100.05
CA GLU A 95 -10.93 30.05 -101.34
C GLU A 95 -12.03 31.12 -101.22
N GLN A 96 -12.65 31.25 -100.06
CA GLN A 96 -13.70 32.22 -99.82
C GLN A 96 -13.16 33.50 -99.17
N SER A 97 -13.63 34.63 -99.68
CA SER A 97 -13.44 35.95 -99.08
C SER A 97 -14.80 36.63 -98.96
N TRP A 98 -15.03 37.33 -97.86
CA TRP A 98 -16.30 37.99 -97.62
C TRP A 98 -16.08 39.38 -97.01
N SER A 99 -17.06 40.25 -97.16
CA SER A 99 -17.10 41.56 -96.53
C SER A 99 -18.52 41.92 -96.13
N MET A 100 -18.65 42.70 -95.05
CA MET A 100 -19.90 43.30 -94.62
C MET A 100 -19.72 44.80 -94.49
N THR A 101 -20.60 45.59 -95.09
CA THR A 101 -20.67 47.05 -94.94
C THR A 101 -21.94 47.46 -94.19
N ALA A 102 -21.88 48.60 -93.52
CA ALA A 102 -23.02 49.32 -92.95
C ALA A 102 -22.97 50.76 -93.46
N ASP A 103 -24.01 51.21 -94.14
CA ASP A 103 -24.09 52.51 -94.84
C ASP A 103 -22.86 52.80 -95.73
N GLY A 104 -22.36 51.75 -96.40
CA GLY A 104 -21.20 51.80 -97.29
C GLY A 104 -19.83 51.85 -96.59
N ILE A 105 -19.79 51.77 -95.26
CA ILE A 105 -18.55 51.61 -94.49
C ILE A 105 -18.37 50.13 -94.17
N GLN A 106 -17.25 49.55 -94.56
CA GLN A 106 -16.93 48.16 -94.22
C GLN A 106 -16.72 48.00 -92.72
N ILE A 107 -17.50 47.12 -92.10
CA ILE A 107 -17.49 46.84 -90.67
C ILE A 107 -16.84 45.50 -90.32
N ALA A 108 -16.78 44.56 -91.28
CA ALA A 108 -16.09 43.28 -91.12
C ALA A 108 -15.70 42.66 -92.47
N GLY A 109 -14.76 41.70 -92.43
CA GLY A 109 -14.37 40.85 -93.57
C GLY A 109 -13.30 41.45 -94.50
N GLU A 110 -12.02 41.27 -94.18
CA GLU A 110 -10.88 41.60 -95.06
C GLU A 110 -9.90 40.40 -95.08
N GLY A 111 -10.10 39.45 -96.00
CA GLY A 111 -9.16 38.35 -96.25
C GLY A 111 -9.79 36.97 -96.55
N GLU A 112 -8.96 36.05 -97.06
CA GLU A 112 -9.26 34.61 -97.19
C GLU A 112 -9.15 33.96 -95.79
N ASP A 113 -10.29 33.84 -95.10
CA ASP A 113 -10.36 33.30 -93.72
C ASP A 113 -11.62 32.47 -93.52
N GLY A 114 -12.01 31.66 -94.51
CA GLY A 114 -13.28 30.92 -94.52
C GLY A 114 -13.43 29.82 -93.46
N SER A 115 -12.97 30.06 -92.24
CA SER A 115 -13.34 29.31 -91.05
C SER A 115 -14.85 29.42 -90.76
N SER A 116 -15.40 28.36 -90.18
CA SER A 116 -16.75 28.42 -89.61
C SER A 116 -16.73 29.31 -88.37
N ALA A 117 -17.47 30.42 -88.39
CA ALA A 117 -17.51 31.38 -87.30
C ALA A 117 -18.84 32.15 -87.30
N THR A 118 -19.22 32.68 -86.14
CA THR A 118 -20.32 33.65 -86.02
C THR A 118 -19.74 35.01 -85.70
N TYR A 119 -20.05 36.01 -86.53
CA TYR A 119 -19.64 37.39 -86.34
C TYR A 119 -20.82 38.20 -85.83
N TYR A 120 -20.61 38.87 -84.70
CA TYR A 120 -21.58 39.76 -84.07
C TYR A 120 -21.30 41.20 -84.53
N LEU A 121 -22.27 41.81 -85.20
CA LEU A 121 -22.18 43.11 -85.87
C LEU A 121 -23.37 43.99 -85.46
N GLY A 122 -23.25 45.31 -85.64
CA GLY A 122 -24.32 46.23 -85.21
C GLY A 122 -24.43 46.32 -83.69
N GLY A 123 -25.66 46.21 -83.15
CA GLY A 123 -25.98 46.37 -81.72
C GLY A 123 -25.78 45.12 -80.86
N CYS A 124 -25.11 44.08 -81.34
CA CYS A 124 -24.86 42.88 -80.54
C CYS A 124 -23.90 43.18 -79.37
N MET A 125 -24.33 42.86 -78.15
CA MET A 125 -23.54 42.88 -76.93
C MET A 125 -23.51 41.44 -76.38
N PRO A 126 -22.44 40.67 -76.67
CA PRO A 126 -22.27 39.32 -76.14
C PRO A 126 -22.03 39.35 -74.64
N GLY A 127 -22.66 38.44 -73.91
CA GLY A 127 -22.47 38.24 -72.49
C GLY A 127 -23.55 37.33 -71.92
N CYS A 128 -23.54 37.12 -70.60
CA CYS A 128 -24.57 36.29 -69.99
C CYS A 128 -25.93 37.01 -69.99
N THR A 129 -26.91 36.43 -70.68
CA THR A 129 -28.27 36.98 -70.79
C THR A 129 -29.26 36.39 -69.77
N ASP A 130 -28.83 35.38 -69.01
CA ASP A 130 -29.67 34.74 -67.99
C ASP A 130 -29.69 35.58 -66.70
N ALA A 131 -30.86 36.09 -66.34
CA ALA A 131 -31.04 36.92 -65.14
C ALA A 131 -30.87 36.17 -63.81
N GLU A 132 -30.84 34.82 -63.83
CA GLU A 132 -30.59 33.99 -62.67
C GLU A 132 -29.09 33.68 -62.48
N ALA A 133 -28.26 33.89 -63.52
CA ALA A 133 -26.82 33.66 -63.45
C ALA A 133 -26.09 34.72 -62.60
N CYS A 134 -25.02 34.31 -61.93
CA CYS A 134 -24.26 35.18 -61.03
C CYS A 134 -23.40 36.24 -61.74
N ASN A 135 -23.13 36.05 -63.02
CA ASN A 135 -22.45 37.01 -63.89
C ASN A 135 -23.39 37.57 -64.97
N TYR A 136 -24.70 37.63 -64.70
CA TYR A 136 -25.68 38.29 -65.56
C TYR A 136 -25.22 39.70 -65.97
N ASP A 137 -25.27 39.98 -67.26
CA ASP A 137 -25.00 41.30 -67.84
C ASP A 137 -26.30 41.90 -68.38
N ASP A 138 -26.76 42.99 -67.77
CA ASP A 138 -28.02 43.65 -68.14
C ASP A 138 -27.96 44.39 -69.49
N MET A 139 -26.75 44.54 -70.05
CA MET A 139 -26.53 45.09 -71.38
C MET A 139 -26.42 43.98 -72.43
N ALA A 140 -26.25 42.71 -72.05
CA ALA A 140 -26.13 41.63 -73.03
C ALA A 140 -27.47 41.34 -73.72
N ASN A 141 -27.44 41.25 -75.05
CA ASN A 141 -28.59 40.86 -75.88
C ASN A 141 -28.31 39.59 -76.71
N VAL A 142 -27.11 39.03 -76.57
CA VAL A 142 -26.69 37.76 -77.17
C VAL A 142 -25.99 36.93 -76.11
N ASP A 143 -26.47 35.72 -75.86
CA ASP A 143 -25.79 34.76 -75.00
C ASP A 143 -24.53 34.22 -75.69
N ASP A 144 -23.38 34.44 -75.08
CA ASP A 144 -22.09 33.90 -75.54
C ASP A 144 -21.69 32.60 -74.83
N GLY A 145 -22.57 32.05 -73.99
CA GLY A 145 -22.33 30.86 -73.19
C GLY A 145 -21.48 31.11 -71.95
N SER A 146 -21.24 32.38 -71.58
CA SER A 146 -20.46 32.74 -70.39
C SER A 146 -21.24 32.65 -69.08
N CYS A 147 -22.54 32.37 -69.09
CA CYS A 147 -23.34 32.30 -67.86
C CYS A 147 -22.79 31.30 -66.84
N LEU A 148 -22.56 31.78 -65.62
CA LEU A 148 -22.08 31.02 -64.48
C LEU A 148 -23.17 30.95 -63.41
N GLU A 149 -23.18 29.82 -62.71
CA GLU A 149 -24.01 29.62 -61.52
C GLU A 149 -23.21 29.93 -60.26
N LEU A 150 -23.91 30.28 -59.18
CA LEU A 150 -23.30 30.28 -57.85
C LEU A 150 -23.06 28.83 -57.45
N ASP A 151 -21.86 28.54 -56.95
CA ASP A 151 -21.64 27.31 -56.18
C ASP A 151 -22.29 27.41 -54.79
N ILE A 152 -22.14 26.36 -53.99
CA ILE A 152 -22.72 26.33 -52.63
C ILE A 152 -22.10 27.38 -51.69
N CYS A 153 -20.91 27.90 -52.02
CA CYS A 153 -20.21 28.96 -51.28
C CYS A 153 -20.71 30.36 -51.66
N GLY A 154 -21.48 30.46 -52.74
CA GLY A 154 -21.85 31.75 -53.32
C GLY A 154 -20.75 32.34 -54.21
N ASP A 155 -19.80 31.54 -54.68
CA ASP A 155 -18.79 31.95 -55.64
C ASP A 155 -19.25 31.67 -57.08
N CYS A 156 -19.11 32.67 -57.93
CA CYS A 156 -19.59 32.61 -59.31
C CYS A 156 -18.67 31.73 -60.18
N GLY A 157 -19.18 30.58 -60.63
CA GLY A 157 -18.38 29.56 -61.33
C GLY A 157 -17.37 28.84 -60.43
N GLY A 158 -17.59 28.86 -59.12
CA GLY A 158 -16.73 28.21 -58.13
C GLY A 158 -16.85 26.67 -58.13
N THR A 159 -15.90 26.03 -57.45
CA THR A 159 -15.85 24.56 -57.25
C THR A 159 -16.04 24.16 -55.80
N GLY A 160 -16.49 25.08 -54.95
CA GLY A 160 -16.56 24.81 -53.54
C GLY A 160 -17.67 23.84 -53.19
N TYR A 161 -17.47 23.16 -52.07
CA TYR A 161 -18.32 22.07 -51.60
C TYR A 161 -18.53 22.20 -50.10
N ALA A 162 -19.49 21.43 -49.59
CA ALA A 162 -19.78 21.38 -48.17
C ALA A 162 -19.02 20.20 -47.52
N ALA A 163 -18.39 20.47 -46.39
CA ALA A 163 -17.73 19.52 -45.49
C ALA A 163 -17.50 20.23 -44.15
N CYS A 164 -16.77 19.60 -43.22
CA CYS A 164 -16.45 20.27 -41.96
C CYS A 164 -15.54 21.48 -42.16
N ILE A 165 -15.97 22.66 -41.70
CA ILE A 165 -15.19 23.91 -41.74
C ILE A 165 -14.68 24.35 -40.36
N ASP A 166 -14.94 23.54 -39.32
CA ASP A 166 -14.46 23.82 -37.98
C ASP A 166 -12.99 23.38 -37.84
N PRO A 167 -12.03 24.31 -37.66
CA PRO A 167 -10.61 23.98 -37.55
C PRO A 167 -10.24 23.20 -36.28
N GLU A 168 -11.15 23.11 -35.30
CA GLU A 168 -11.00 22.29 -34.11
C GLU A 168 -11.48 20.84 -34.30
N ALA A 169 -12.13 20.51 -35.42
CA ALA A 169 -12.59 19.14 -35.72
C ALA A 169 -11.49 18.29 -36.38
N ASP A 170 -11.50 16.98 -36.11
CA ASP A 170 -10.51 16.03 -36.62
C ASP A 170 -10.59 15.79 -38.13
N ASN A 171 -11.75 16.06 -38.74
CA ASN A 171 -11.97 15.98 -40.19
C ASN A 171 -12.16 17.35 -40.83
N TYR A 172 -11.58 18.40 -40.24
CA TYR A 172 -11.54 19.74 -40.83
C TYR A 172 -11.03 19.71 -42.28
N ASP A 173 -11.79 20.34 -43.18
CA ASP A 173 -11.43 20.50 -44.58
C ASP A 173 -11.29 21.99 -44.91
N GLU A 174 -10.04 22.45 -45.07
CA GLU A 174 -9.73 23.83 -45.44
C GLU A 174 -10.31 24.24 -46.81
N GLY A 175 -10.63 23.28 -47.68
CA GLY A 175 -11.24 23.51 -48.99
C GLY A 175 -12.76 23.70 -48.95
N ALA A 176 -13.41 23.38 -47.82
CA ALA A 176 -14.84 23.54 -47.66
C ALA A 176 -15.22 24.96 -47.22
N CYS A 177 -16.33 25.44 -47.76
CA CYS A 177 -16.82 26.81 -47.51
C CYS A 177 -18.15 26.84 -46.74
N VAL A 178 -18.82 25.70 -46.64
CA VAL A 178 -20.10 25.50 -45.96
C VAL A 178 -20.00 24.27 -45.09
N ASP A 179 -20.35 24.42 -43.82
CA ASP A 179 -20.47 23.29 -42.91
C ASP A 179 -21.68 22.42 -43.28
N ASP A 180 -21.46 21.14 -43.55
CA ASP A 180 -22.54 20.15 -43.73
C ASP A 180 -22.93 19.43 -42.43
N GLY A 181 -22.30 19.79 -41.30
CA GLY A 181 -22.49 19.15 -40.01
C GLY A 181 -21.76 17.81 -39.89
N SER A 182 -20.81 17.53 -40.79
CA SER A 182 -19.98 16.32 -40.73
C SER A 182 -18.80 16.43 -39.77
N CYS A 183 -18.60 17.56 -39.08
CA CYS A 183 -17.50 17.73 -38.14
C CYS A 183 -17.43 16.61 -37.10
N ILE A 184 -16.29 15.92 -37.07
CA ILE A 184 -15.98 14.83 -36.15
C ILE A 184 -15.07 15.40 -35.07
N TYR A 185 -15.45 15.16 -33.81
CA TYR A 185 -14.61 15.42 -32.65
C TYR A 185 -14.42 14.09 -31.93
N ILE A 186 -13.19 13.57 -32.00
CA ILE A 186 -12.78 12.31 -31.39
C ILE A 186 -12.52 12.57 -29.92
N GLY A 187 -13.23 11.84 -29.07
CA GLY A 187 -13.09 11.89 -27.64
C GLY A 187 -14.14 11.00 -26.99
N CYS A 188 -14.03 10.76 -25.69
CA CYS A 188 -14.97 9.86 -25.03
C CYS A 188 -16.34 10.51 -24.95
N THR A 189 -17.33 9.88 -25.58
CA THR A 189 -18.71 10.36 -25.63
C THR A 189 -19.53 9.90 -24.43
N ASP A 190 -19.02 8.91 -23.67
CA ASP A 190 -19.65 8.42 -22.46
C ASP A 190 -19.35 9.34 -21.27
N PRO A 191 -20.36 9.97 -20.63
CA PRO A 191 -20.17 10.79 -19.42
C PRO A 191 -19.60 10.04 -18.22
N GLU A 192 -19.60 8.71 -18.22
CA GLU A 192 -19.00 7.87 -17.18
C GLU A 192 -17.50 7.64 -17.40
N ALA A 193 -16.96 7.99 -18.58
CA ALA A 193 -15.52 8.00 -18.81
C ALA A 193 -14.86 9.18 -18.08
N ASP A 194 -13.69 8.94 -17.47
CA ASP A 194 -12.94 9.96 -16.74
C ASP A 194 -12.41 11.07 -17.68
N ASN A 195 -12.06 10.69 -18.90
CA ASN A 195 -11.70 11.60 -19.99
C ASN A 195 -12.88 11.92 -20.92
N TYR A 196 -14.11 11.96 -20.40
CA TYR A 196 -15.29 12.40 -21.13
C TYR A 196 -15.09 13.79 -21.75
N ASP A 197 -15.36 13.91 -23.05
CA ASP A 197 -15.37 15.16 -23.77
C ASP A 197 -16.81 15.52 -24.19
N PRO A 198 -17.40 16.59 -23.63
CA PRO A 198 -18.75 17.01 -23.99
C PRO A 198 -18.91 17.53 -25.42
N GLN A 199 -17.83 17.78 -26.16
CA GLN A 199 -17.85 18.14 -27.58
C GLN A 199 -17.68 16.92 -28.49
N ALA A 200 -17.20 15.80 -27.95
CA ALA A 200 -17.02 14.59 -28.73
C ALA A 200 -18.35 14.05 -29.25
N ASN A 201 -18.33 13.62 -30.51
CA ASN A 201 -19.45 12.93 -31.15
C ASN A 201 -19.05 11.55 -31.69
N GLN A 202 -17.80 11.15 -31.45
CA GLN A 202 -17.27 9.86 -31.83
C GLN A 202 -16.21 9.39 -30.83
N ASP A 203 -16.37 8.17 -30.31
CA ASP A 203 -15.40 7.57 -29.40
C ASP A 203 -14.07 7.27 -30.09
N PRO A 204 -12.94 7.34 -29.35
CA PRO A 204 -11.64 6.94 -29.85
C PRO A 204 -11.64 5.45 -30.21
N VAL A 205 -11.50 5.14 -31.51
CA VAL A 205 -11.29 3.77 -31.97
C VAL A 205 -9.79 3.49 -31.87
N ALA A 206 -9.40 2.57 -30.99
CA ALA A 206 -8.02 2.12 -30.91
C ALA A 206 -7.58 1.57 -32.28
N VAL A 207 -6.74 2.33 -32.99
CA VAL A 207 -6.09 1.85 -34.20
C VAL A 207 -5.02 0.85 -33.74
N GLU A 208 -5.10 -0.42 -34.18
CA GLU A 208 -4.04 -1.37 -33.87
C GLU A 208 -2.70 -0.83 -34.39
N SER A 209 -1.76 -0.58 -33.48
CA SER A 209 -0.42 -0.13 -33.84
C SER A 209 0.28 -1.24 -34.63
N GLY A 210 0.96 -0.89 -35.72
CA GLY A 210 1.55 -1.87 -36.63
C GLY A 210 1.93 -1.29 -37.97
N LEU A 211 2.39 -2.15 -38.87
CA LEU A 211 2.85 -1.79 -40.21
C LEU A 211 1.98 -2.45 -41.27
N ASN A 212 1.48 -1.66 -42.23
CA ASN A 212 1.01 -2.19 -43.50
C ASN A 212 2.22 -2.32 -44.44
N ILE A 213 2.57 -3.56 -44.81
CA ILE A 213 3.72 -3.85 -45.65
C ILE A 213 3.24 -4.41 -46.98
N SER A 214 3.63 -3.76 -48.07
CA SER A 214 3.40 -4.21 -49.44
C SER A 214 4.74 -4.33 -50.18
N LEU A 215 5.18 -5.55 -50.43
CA LEU A 215 6.36 -5.88 -51.23
C LEU A 215 5.96 -6.38 -52.61
N SER A 216 6.35 -5.62 -53.63
CA SER A 216 6.17 -6.02 -55.03
C SER A 216 7.08 -7.20 -55.41
N ALA A 217 6.66 -7.96 -56.42
CA ALA A 217 7.32 -9.21 -56.80
C ALA A 217 8.71 -9.01 -57.46
N GLY A 218 8.93 -7.86 -58.12
CA GLY A 218 10.16 -7.60 -58.88
C GLY A 218 10.37 -8.57 -60.05
N SER A 219 11.62 -8.68 -60.51
CA SER A 219 11.98 -9.56 -61.64
C SER A 219 12.20 -11.02 -61.23
N TRP A 220 12.67 -11.26 -59.99
CA TRP A 220 13.00 -12.60 -59.46
C TRP A 220 12.50 -12.77 -58.01
N PRO A 221 11.19 -12.92 -57.79
CA PRO A 221 10.60 -12.89 -56.44
C PRO A 221 11.12 -14.02 -55.53
N SER A 222 11.48 -15.17 -56.10
CA SER A 222 11.96 -16.34 -55.35
C SER A 222 13.33 -16.16 -54.69
N GLU A 223 14.06 -15.11 -55.03
CA GLU A 223 15.41 -14.82 -54.50
C GLU A 223 15.34 -13.83 -53.33
N ILE A 224 14.19 -13.20 -53.14
CA ILE A 224 13.92 -12.14 -52.16
C ILE A 224 13.29 -12.74 -50.91
N SER A 225 13.90 -12.45 -49.75
CA SER A 225 13.27 -12.65 -48.44
C SER A 225 13.46 -11.43 -47.56
N TRP A 226 12.62 -11.30 -46.54
CA TRP A 226 12.74 -10.26 -45.53
C TRP A 226 12.30 -10.75 -44.16
N GLU A 227 12.82 -10.11 -43.12
CA GLU A 227 12.60 -10.46 -41.73
C GLU A 227 12.25 -9.23 -40.89
N LEU A 228 11.34 -9.42 -39.94
CA LEU A 228 10.90 -8.43 -38.95
C LEU A 228 10.60 -9.15 -37.63
N GLY A 229 11.54 -9.09 -36.69
CA GLY A 229 11.47 -9.90 -35.47
C GLY A 229 11.52 -11.40 -35.80
N ASP A 230 10.49 -12.15 -35.40
CA ASP A 230 10.34 -13.58 -35.68
C ASP A 230 9.64 -13.88 -37.03
N LEU A 231 9.11 -12.85 -37.70
CA LEU A 231 8.45 -12.99 -39.01
C LEU A 231 9.51 -13.06 -40.12
N SER A 232 9.40 -14.06 -40.99
CA SER A 232 10.28 -14.24 -42.17
C SER A 232 9.42 -14.59 -43.38
N GLU A 233 9.42 -13.72 -44.37
CA GLU A 233 8.53 -13.78 -45.55
C GLU A 233 9.33 -13.51 -46.84
N GLY A 234 8.68 -13.68 -48.01
CA GLY A 234 9.29 -13.48 -49.34
C GLY A 234 8.51 -12.50 -50.22
N ALA A 235 9.01 -12.26 -51.43
CA ALA A 235 8.29 -11.45 -52.42
C ALA A 235 7.36 -12.32 -53.31
N PRO A 236 6.18 -11.81 -53.72
CA PRO A 236 5.51 -10.61 -53.22
C PRO A 236 4.84 -10.82 -51.85
N PHE A 237 4.58 -9.73 -51.14
CA PHE A 237 3.86 -9.73 -49.87
C PHE A 237 2.89 -8.54 -49.81
N ASP A 238 1.73 -8.73 -49.19
CA ASP A 238 0.77 -7.67 -48.86
C ASP A 238 0.06 -8.08 -47.56
N GLY A 239 0.26 -7.32 -46.49
CA GLY A 239 -0.32 -7.66 -45.19
C GLY A 239 -0.02 -6.65 -44.09
N PHE A 240 -0.76 -6.82 -42.99
CA PHE A 240 -0.60 -6.04 -41.76
C PHE A 240 0.18 -6.83 -40.71
N VAL A 241 1.10 -6.15 -40.02
CA VAL A 241 1.89 -6.70 -38.92
C VAL A 241 1.63 -5.86 -37.67
N ALA A 242 0.85 -6.41 -36.73
CA ALA A 242 0.58 -5.77 -35.44
C ALA A 242 1.87 -5.69 -34.61
N LEU A 243 2.26 -4.48 -34.21
CA LEU A 243 3.47 -4.21 -33.44
C LEU A 243 3.18 -3.13 -32.39
N ALA A 244 3.72 -3.29 -31.18
CA ALA A 244 3.65 -2.22 -30.19
C ALA A 244 4.44 -0.98 -30.66
N PRO A 245 4.14 0.23 -30.18
CA PRO A 245 4.89 1.43 -30.54
C PRO A 245 6.39 1.28 -30.23
N GLY A 246 7.24 1.70 -31.16
CA GLY A 246 8.68 1.57 -31.05
C GLY A 246 9.39 1.51 -32.40
N THR A 247 10.72 1.41 -32.36
CA THR A 247 11.56 1.30 -33.56
C THR A 247 11.88 -0.16 -33.85
N TYR A 248 11.66 -0.57 -35.10
CA TYR A 248 11.90 -1.92 -35.58
C TYR A 248 12.85 -1.90 -36.77
N THR A 249 13.64 -2.96 -36.94
CA THR A 249 14.51 -3.14 -38.09
C THR A 249 13.93 -4.20 -39.01
N ILE A 250 13.65 -3.84 -40.26
CA ILE A 250 13.33 -4.78 -41.32
C ILE A 250 14.62 -5.12 -42.05
N SER A 251 14.94 -6.41 -42.16
CA SER A 251 16.13 -6.89 -42.87
C SER A 251 15.69 -7.60 -44.14
N GLY A 252 16.17 -7.13 -45.29
CA GLY A 252 15.95 -7.77 -46.59
C GLY A 252 17.17 -8.54 -47.04
N SER A 253 16.98 -9.67 -47.71
CA SER A 253 18.04 -10.46 -48.33
C SER A 253 17.74 -10.80 -49.78
N ASP A 254 18.80 -11.00 -50.54
CA ASP A 254 18.79 -11.45 -51.92
C ASP A 254 19.80 -12.58 -52.08
N SER A 255 19.31 -13.75 -52.52
CA SER A 255 20.11 -14.98 -52.55
C SER A 255 21.25 -14.96 -53.58
N TYR A 256 21.21 -14.05 -54.57
CA TYR A 256 22.19 -13.98 -55.67
C TYR A 256 23.13 -12.78 -55.57
N GLY A 257 22.83 -11.84 -54.69
CA GLY A 257 23.69 -10.72 -54.34
C GLY A 257 23.67 -9.57 -55.34
N ASP A 258 22.69 -9.54 -56.25
CA ASP A 258 22.55 -8.48 -57.27
C ASP A 258 21.36 -7.55 -57.01
N GLY A 259 20.65 -7.76 -55.89
CA GLY A 259 19.59 -6.90 -55.39
C GLY A 259 18.21 -7.30 -55.87
N TRP A 260 17.19 -6.59 -55.42
CA TRP A 260 15.78 -6.95 -55.63
C TRP A 260 15.26 -6.68 -57.06
N ASN A 261 16.11 -6.17 -57.96
CA ASN A 261 15.85 -6.09 -59.40
C ASN A 261 14.45 -5.50 -59.76
N GLY A 262 14.09 -4.40 -59.10
CA GLY A 262 12.83 -3.67 -59.31
C GLY A 262 11.69 -4.01 -58.33
N ALA A 263 11.88 -4.95 -57.41
CA ALA A 263 11.01 -5.08 -56.25
C ALA A 263 11.31 -3.97 -55.24
N VAL A 264 10.23 -3.36 -54.75
CA VAL A 264 10.21 -2.33 -53.71
C VAL A 264 9.18 -2.75 -52.66
N MET A 265 9.57 -2.61 -51.39
CA MET A 265 8.70 -2.71 -50.24
C MET A 265 8.20 -1.32 -49.87
N THR A 266 6.89 -1.13 -49.82
CA THR A 266 6.24 0.04 -49.20
C THR A 266 5.83 -0.36 -47.79
N ILE A 267 6.20 0.47 -46.82
CA ILE A 267 5.95 0.26 -45.40
C ILE A 267 5.21 1.48 -44.89
N THR A 268 3.98 1.30 -44.45
CA THR A 268 3.14 2.39 -43.92
C THR A 268 2.83 2.10 -42.47
N ASP A 269 3.22 3.02 -41.58
CA ASP A 269 2.81 2.96 -40.18
C ASP A 269 1.31 3.19 -40.07
N ALA A 270 0.60 2.23 -39.47
CA ALA A 270 -0.87 2.23 -39.44
C ALA A 270 -1.45 3.35 -38.58
N ALA A 271 -0.71 3.81 -37.56
CA ALA A 271 -1.15 4.88 -36.66
C ALA A 271 -0.91 6.27 -37.27
N SER A 272 0.29 6.58 -37.75
CA SER A 272 0.61 7.91 -38.30
C SER A 272 0.32 8.07 -39.80
N GLY A 273 0.14 6.98 -40.54
CA GLY A 273 0.06 7.00 -42.00
C GLY A 273 1.39 7.30 -42.69
N ASN A 274 2.49 7.45 -41.94
CA ASN A 274 3.81 7.71 -42.50
C ASN A 274 4.25 6.54 -43.37
N GLU A 275 4.58 6.83 -44.62
CA GLU A 275 5.01 5.86 -45.60
C GLU A 275 6.51 5.97 -45.87
N THR A 276 7.19 4.84 -45.91
CA THR A 276 8.57 4.72 -46.37
C THR A 276 8.71 3.58 -47.36
N THR A 277 9.78 3.61 -48.16
CA THR A 277 10.07 2.56 -49.12
C THR A 277 11.45 1.98 -48.90
N PHE A 278 11.58 0.67 -49.15
CA PHE A 278 12.80 -0.09 -48.94
C PHE A 278 13.04 -1.06 -50.10
N ALA A 279 14.29 -1.11 -50.55
CA ALA A 279 14.78 -2.08 -51.53
C ALA A 279 16.24 -2.42 -51.22
N VAL A 280 16.67 -3.62 -51.62
CA VAL A 280 18.05 -4.09 -51.45
C VAL A 280 18.78 -4.03 -52.78
N ASP A 281 19.95 -3.38 -52.80
CA ASP A 281 20.79 -3.23 -54.00
C ASP A 281 21.89 -4.32 -54.15
N GLY A 282 22.04 -5.19 -53.15
CA GLY A 282 23.08 -6.24 -53.08
C GLY A 282 22.54 -7.53 -52.47
N SER A 283 23.33 -8.24 -51.64
CA SER A 283 22.88 -9.49 -51.00
C SER A 283 22.02 -9.29 -49.76
N GLU A 284 22.15 -8.15 -49.09
CA GLU A 284 21.41 -7.83 -47.88
C GLU A 284 21.28 -6.31 -47.73
N GLY A 285 20.25 -5.89 -47.02
CA GLY A 285 20.02 -4.51 -46.62
C GLY A 285 19.08 -4.46 -45.42
N SER A 286 19.02 -3.32 -44.73
CA SER A 286 18.04 -3.11 -43.66
C SER A 286 17.57 -1.68 -43.62
N ILE A 287 16.37 -1.49 -43.07
CA ILE A 287 15.79 -0.19 -42.79
C ILE A 287 15.24 -0.20 -41.35
N GLU A 288 15.44 0.90 -40.64
CA GLU A 288 14.75 1.15 -39.38
C GLU A 288 13.43 1.86 -39.69
N VAL A 289 12.35 1.35 -39.12
CA VAL A 289 11.00 1.91 -39.22
C VAL A 289 10.47 2.16 -37.83
N GLU A 290 9.79 3.27 -37.66
CA GLU A 290 9.16 3.66 -36.40
C GLU A 290 7.67 3.34 -36.49
N VAL A 291 7.18 2.52 -35.57
CA VAL A 291 5.75 2.29 -35.35
C VAL A 291 5.32 3.28 -34.28
N THR A 292 4.42 4.18 -34.62
CA THR A 292 3.87 5.10 -33.64
C THR A 292 2.67 4.46 -32.94
N GLY A 293 2.43 4.88 -31.70
CA GLY A 293 1.15 4.60 -31.06
C GLY A 293 0.08 5.48 -31.69
N SER A 294 -1.17 5.03 -31.65
CA SER A 294 -2.26 5.97 -31.83
C SER A 294 -2.13 7.00 -30.70
N ASP A 295 -1.91 8.28 -31.04
CA ASP A 295 -1.94 9.40 -30.07
C ASP A 295 -3.36 9.62 -29.51
N ILE A 296 -4.32 8.80 -29.95
CA ILE A 296 -5.69 8.82 -29.48
C ILE A 296 -5.73 8.15 -28.09
N GLU A 297 -5.91 8.98 -27.08
CA GLU A 297 -6.08 8.55 -25.70
C GLU A 297 -7.41 7.76 -25.57
N PRO A 298 -7.36 6.47 -25.18
CA PRO A 298 -8.56 5.64 -25.09
C PRO A 298 -9.47 6.08 -23.95
N CYS A 299 -10.71 5.61 -23.92
CA CYS A 299 -11.61 5.91 -22.81
C CYS A 299 -11.20 5.23 -21.51
N PHE A 300 -11.03 6.03 -20.47
CA PHE A 300 -10.71 5.56 -19.14
C PHE A 300 -11.98 5.44 -18.32
N TYR A 301 -12.26 4.22 -17.86
CA TYR A 301 -13.30 3.96 -16.88
C TYR A 301 -12.63 3.60 -15.57
N LEU A 302 -12.89 4.39 -14.54
CA LEU A 302 -12.36 4.19 -13.19
C LEU A 302 -13.18 3.11 -12.49
N GLY A 303 -12.49 2.19 -11.84
CA GLY A 303 -13.12 1.18 -10.99
C GLY A 303 -12.12 0.08 -10.64
N CYS A 304 -12.55 -0.90 -9.85
CA CYS A 304 -11.68 -1.99 -9.49
C CYS A 304 -11.39 -2.90 -10.69
N THR A 305 -10.12 -2.99 -11.10
CA THR A 305 -9.70 -3.85 -12.22
C THR A 305 -9.27 -5.26 -11.79
N ASP A 306 -9.17 -5.51 -10.49
CA ASP A 306 -8.81 -6.82 -9.97
C ASP A 306 -10.02 -7.77 -9.97
N ALA A 307 -9.97 -8.81 -10.79
CA ALA A 307 -11.01 -9.82 -10.92
C ALA A 307 -11.24 -10.66 -9.65
N GLU A 308 -10.32 -10.61 -8.68
CA GLU A 308 -10.45 -11.29 -7.39
C GLU A 308 -11.13 -10.43 -6.32
N ALA A 309 -11.29 -9.12 -6.57
CA ALA A 309 -11.98 -8.21 -5.65
C ALA A 309 -13.51 -8.33 -5.73
N ALA A 310 -14.18 -8.09 -4.61
CA ALA A 310 -15.64 -8.21 -4.49
C ALA A 310 -16.43 -7.17 -5.32
N ASN A 311 -15.82 -6.02 -5.61
CA ASN A 311 -16.40 -4.95 -6.43
C ASN A 311 -15.69 -4.80 -7.78
N PHE A 312 -15.10 -5.89 -8.30
CA PHE A 312 -14.55 -5.92 -9.65
C PHE A 312 -15.52 -5.32 -10.68
N ASP A 313 -15.03 -4.35 -11.43
CA ASP A 313 -15.75 -3.73 -12.52
C ASP A 313 -15.09 -4.14 -13.85
N ALA A 314 -15.79 -5.00 -14.60
CA ALA A 314 -15.31 -5.48 -15.90
C ALA A 314 -15.24 -4.38 -16.98
N THR A 315 -15.84 -3.21 -16.74
CA THR A 315 -15.78 -2.05 -17.63
C THR A 315 -14.61 -1.13 -17.28
N ALA A 316 -14.05 -1.22 -16.06
CA ALA A 316 -12.93 -0.40 -15.65
C ALA A 316 -11.67 -0.75 -16.44
N THR A 317 -11.06 0.28 -17.02
CA THR A 317 -9.77 0.19 -17.73
C THR A 317 -8.62 0.72 -16.88
N VAL A 318 -8.92 1.40 -15.78
CA VAL A 318 -7.96 1.98 -14.84
C VAL A 318 -8.40 1.70 -13.41
N ASP A 319 -7.49 1.11 -12.62
CA ASP A 319 -7.74 0.88 -11.20
C ASP A 319 -7.75 2.20 -10.41
N ASP A 320 -8.87 2.49 -9.76
CA ASP A 320 -9.03 3.68 -8.92
C ASP A 320 -8.71 3.41 -7.43
N GLY A 321 -8.27 2.20 -7.12
CA GLY A 321 -7.98 1.76 -5.76
C GLY A 321 -9.24 1.50 -4.92
N SER A 322 -10.41 1.42 -5.55
CA SER A 322 -11.66 1.07 -4.88
C SER A 322 -11.81 -0.43 -4.61
N CYS A 323 -10.89 -1.28 -5.06
CA CYS A 323 -10.97 -2.74 -4.90
C CYS A 323 -11.21 -3.16 -3.43
N ILE A 324 -12.25 -3.95 -3.22
CA ILE A 324 -12.70 -4.47 -1.93
C ILE A 324 -12.29 -5.94 -1.82
N TYR A 325 -11.55 -6.25 -0.76
CA TYR A 325 -11.18 -7.61 -0.39
C TYR A 325 -11.78 -7.91 0.99
N PRO A 326 -12.90 -8.66 1.04
CA PRO A 326 -13.52 -9.04 2.29
C PRO A 326 -12.65 -10.08 3.02
N GLY A 327 -12.43 -9.89 4.31
CA GLY A 327 -11.72 -10.84 5.17
C GLY A 327 -11.48 -10.27 6.55
N CYS A 328 -10.84 -11.01 7.43
CA CYS A 328 -10.59 -10.51 8.78
C CYS A 328 -9.51 -9.40 8.78
N THR A 329 -9.92 -8.18 9.11
CA THR A 329 -9.01 -7.02 9.19
C THR A 329 -8.33 -6.84 10.55
N ASP A 330 -8.72 -7.61 11.57
CA ASP A 330 -8.14 -7.51 12.90
C ASP A 330 -6.83 -8.30 12.99
N ALA A 331 -5.70 -7.60 13.09
CA ALA A 331 -4.37 -8.19 13.21
C ALA A 331 -4.15 -9.07 14.45
N SER A 332 -5.07 -9.04 15.42
CA SER A 332 -5.05 -9.92 16.60
C SER A 332 -5.82 -11.23 16.42
N ALA A 333 -6.62 -11.36 15.35
CA ALA A 333 -7.34 -12.59 15.04
C ALA A 333 -6.43 -13.64 14.39
N ALA A 334 -6.73 -14.92 14.61
CA ALA A 334 -5.94 -16.04 14.10
C ALA A 334 -5.99 -16.18 12.57
N ASN A 335 -7.07 -15.72 11.93
CA ASN A 335 -7.25 -15.71 10.48
C ASN A 335 -7.16 -14.30 9.89
N TYR A 336 -6.40 -13.39 10.53
CA TYR A 336 -6.11 -12.08 9.97
C TYR A 336 -5.63 -12.19 8.51
N ASP A 337 -6.28 -11.46 7.64
CA ASP A 337 -5.90 -11.35 6.23
C ASP A 337 -5.32 -9.96 5.97
N SER A 338 -4.03 -9.92 5.66
CA SER A 338 -3.32 -8.67 5.35
C SER A 338 -3.75 -8.01 4.04
N MET A 339 -4.45 -8.73 3.16
CA MET A 339 -5.03 -8.20 1.93
C MET A 339 -6.44 -7.69 2.13
N ALA A 340 -7.12 -8.06 3.23
CA ALA A 340 -8.46 -7.60 3.51
C ALA A 340 -8.49 -6.12 3.88
N ASN A 341 -9.39 -5.38 3.25
CA ASN A 341 -9.65 -3.98 3.55
C ASN A 341 -11.10 -3.72 3.99
N GLU A 342 -11.92 -4.77 4.06
CA GLU A 342 -13.27 -4.76 4.61
C GLU A 342 -13.45 -5.99 5.51
N ASP A 343 -13.85 -5.76 6.76
CA ASP A 343 -14.12 -6.83 7.72
C ASP A 343 -15.42 -7.56 7.37
N ASP A 344 -15.31 -8.84 7.00
CA ASP A 344 -16.47 -9.69 6.68
C ASP A 344 -17.05 -10.40 7.91
N GLY A 345 -16.49 -10.16 9.10
CA GLY A 345 -16.89 -10.80 10.35
C GLY A 345 -16.40 -12.24 10.48
N SER A 346 -15.47 -12.68 9.63
CA SER A 346 -14.85 -13.99 9.71
C SER A 346 -13.77 -14.09 10.79
N CYS A 347 -13.38 -13.00 11.45
CA CYS A 347 -12.30 -13.00 12.45
C CYS A 347 -12.48 -14.08 13.52
N ILE A 348 -11.45 -14.90 13.69
CA ILE A 348 -11.36 -16.03 14.61
C ILE A 348 -10.50 -15.61 15.80
N TYR A 349 -11.06 -15.74 17.00
CA TYR A 349 -10.37 -15.53 18.27
C TYR A 349 -10.40 -16.86 19.03
N PRO A 350 -9.30 -17.63 19.01
CA PRO A 350 -9.21 -18.88 19.76
C PRO A 350 -9.16 -18.58 21.26
N GLY A 351 -9.93 -19.33 22.04
CA GLY A 351 -9.93 -19.26 23.50
C GLY A 351 -11.06 -20.08 24.09
N CYS A 352 -11.18 -20.11 25.42
CA CYS A 352 -12.23 -20.89 26.04
C CYS A 352 -13.62 -20.27 25.79
N THR A 353 -14.48 -20.98 25.06
CA THR A 353 -15.86 -20.53 24.75
C THR A 353 -16.90 -21.02 25.76
N ASP A 354 -16.54 -21.92 26.67
CA ASP A 354 -17.46 -22.43 27.69
C ASP A 354 -17.56 -21.46 28.87
N ALA A 355 -18.73 -20.85 29.05
CA ALA A 355 -19.01 -19.92 30.14
C ALA A 355 -18.95 -20.55 31.55
N ALA A 356 -18.90 -21.88 31.66
CA ALA A 356 -18.70 -22.60 32.93
C ALA A 356 -17.22 -22.78 33.31
N ALA A 357 -16.28 -22.56 32.38
CA ALA A 357 -14.84 -22.65 32.66
C ALA A 357 -14.33 -21.40 33.40
N SER A 358 -13.28 -21.58 34.21
CA SER A 358 -12.68 -20.49 35.00
C SER A 358 -11.94 -19.45 34.15
N ASN A 359 -11.47 -19.84 32.95
CA ASN A 359 -10.79 -18.98 31.98
C ASN A 359 -11.65 -18.67 30.75
N TYR A 360 -12.98 -18.71 30.88
CA TYR A 360 -13.90 -18.29 29.81
C TYR A 360 -13.50 -16.93 29.25
N ASP A 361 -13.35 -16.88 27.92
CA ASP A 361 -13.10 -15.66 27.18
C ASP A 361 -14.35 -15.27 26.38
N SER A 362 -14.95 -14.14 26.75
CA SER A 362 -16.13 -13.60 26.07
C SER A 362 -15.86 -13.10 24.64
N MET A 363 -14.59 -12.92 24.26
CA MET A 363 -14.19 -12.57 22.89
C MET A 363 -13.88 -13.80 22.04
N ALA A 364 -13.69 -14.98 22.66
CA ALA A 364 -13.42 -16.20 21.91
C ALA A 364 -14.67 -16.66 21.15
N ASN A 365 -14.47 -17.01 19.88
CA ASN A 365 -15.52 -17.58 19.02
C ASN A 365 -15.12 -18.94 18.44
N GLU A 366 -13.93 -19.44 18.78
CA GLU A 366 -13.47 -20.79 18.51
C GLU A 366 -12.83 -21.36 19.78
N ASP A 367 -13.28 -22.54 20.21
CA ASP A 367 -12.70 -23.23 21.36
C ASP A 367 -11.33 -23.83 20.99
N ASP A 368 -10.27 -23.36 21.64
CA ASP A 368 -8.91 -23.86 21.46
C ASP A 368 -8.55 -25.01 22.41
N GLY A 369 -9.51 -25.45 23.22
CA GLY A 369 -9.31 -26.49 24.23
C GLY A 369 -8.57 -26.01 25.48
N SER A 370 -8.40 -24.69 25.64
CA SER A 370 -7.78 -24.10 26.83
C SER A 370 -8.72 -24.05 28.04
N CYS A 371 -10.01 -24.38 27.92
CA CYS A 371 -10.97 -24.29 29.01
C CYS A 371 -10.50 -25.02 30.28
N ILE A 372 -10.46 -24.30 31.40
CA ILE A 372 -10.01 -24.77 32.70
C ILE A 372 -11.24 -25.03 33.58
N TYR A 373 -11.33 -26.24 34.11
CA TYR A 373 -12.33 -26.66 35.08
C TYR A 373 -11.62 -27.06 36.36
N PRO A 374 -11.60 -26.17 37.38
CA PRO A 374 -11.03 -26.50 38.68
C PRO A 374 -11.88 -27.55 39.39
N GLY A 375 -11.23 -28.57 39.95
CA GLY A 375 -11.87 -29.60 40.75
C GLY A 375 -10.91 -30.74 41.07
N CYS A 376 -11.33 -31.72 41.85
CA CYS A 376 -10.44 -32.83 42.18
C CYS A 376 -10.14 -33.70 40.96
N THR A 377 -8.87 -33.75 40.54
CA THR A 377 -8.42 -34.55 39.39
C THR A 377 -7.95 -35.95 39.77
N ASP A 378 -7.79 -36.25 41.06
CA ASP A 378 -7.37 -37.57 41.53
C ASP A 378 -8.55 -38.55 41.54
N ALA A 379 -8.50 -39.55 40.66
CA ALA A 379 -9.52 -40.60 40.55
C ALA A 379 -9.66 -41.48 41.81
N ALA A 380 -8.71 -41.42 42.74
CA ALA A 380 -8.78 -42.11 44.03
C ALA A 380 -9.52 -41.30 45.12
N ALA A 381 -9.74 -40.00 44.91
CA ALA A 381 -10.45 -39.15 45.87
C ALA A 381 -11.98 -39.37 45.82
N ALA A 382 -12.65 -39.20 46.95
CA ALA A 382 -14.10 -39.40 47.07
C ALA A 382 -14.93 -38.39 46.26
N ASN A 383 -14.40 -37.20 46.02
CA ASN A 383 -15.03 -36.12 45.25
C ASN A 383 -14.34 -35.89 43.89
N TYR A 384 -13.71 -36.92 43.32
CA TYR A 384 -13.16 -36.87 41.96
C TYR A 384 -14.18 -36.30 40.96
N ASP A 385 -13.76 -35.28 40.21
CA ASP A 385 -14.54 -34.71 39.12
C ASP A 385 -13.91 -35.08 37.77
N SER A 386 -14.62 -35.89 36.99
CA SER A 386 -14.19 -36.33 35.66
C SER A 386 -14.11 -35.20 34.62
N MET A 387 -14.68 -34.02 34.89
CA MET A 387 -14.59 -32.84 34.04
C MET A 387 -13.45 -31.90 34.47
N ALA A 388 -12.89 -32.08 35.67
CA ALA A 388 -11.78 -31.26 36.15
C ALA A 388 -10.49 -31.58 35.38
N ASN A 389 -9.80 -30.54 34.94
CA ASN A 389 -8.50 -30.63 34.30
C ASN A 389 -7.42 -29.79 35.01
N GLU A 390 -7.79 -29.15 36.10
CA GLU A 390 -6.91 -28.46 37.03
C GLU A 390 -7.30 -28.83 38.46
N ASP A 391 -6.34 -29.36 39.24
CA ASP A 391 -6.58 -29.69 40.64
C ASP A 391 -6.67 -28.42 41.49
N ASP A 392 -7.83 -28.19 42.10
CA ASP A 392 -8.09 -27.04 42.97
C ASP A 392 -7.76 -27.32 44.44
N GLY A 393 -7.24 -28.51 44.74
CA GLY A 393 -6.93 -28.95 46.10
C GLY A 393 -8.17 -29.34 46.90
N SER A 394 -9.34 -29.46 46.26
CA SER A 394 -10.57 -29.91 46.91
C SER A 394 -10.62 -31.42 47.14
N CYS A 395 -9.67 -32.21 46.63
CA CYS A 395 -9.69 -33.67 46.76
C CYS A 395 -9.88 -34.14 48.20
N VAL A 396 -10.89 -34.97 48.42
CA VAL A 396 -11.29 -35.54 49.71
C VAL A 396 -10.83 -36.99 49.77
N TYR A 397 -10.05 -37.30 50.81
CA TYR A 397 -9.60 -38.65 51.14
C TYR A 397 -10.15 -39.00 52.53
N PRO A 398 -11.23 -39.79 52.59
CA PRO A 398 -11.77 -40.27 53.86
C PRO A 398 -10.82 -41.29 54.49
N GLY A 399 -10.53 -41.15 55.78
CA GLY A 399 -9.73 -42.10 56.56
C GLY A 399 -9.40 -41.54 57.94
N CYS A 400 -8.70 -42.30 58.77
CA CYS A 400 -8.38 -41.82 60.11
C CYS A 400 -7.37 -40.65 60.07
N THR A 401 -7.81 -39.45 60.44
CA THR A 401 -6.94 -38.25 60.48
C THR A 401 -6.20 -38.07 61.79
N ASP A 402 -6.52 -38.86 62.82
CA ASP A 402 -5.88 -38.76 64.12
C ASP A 402 -4.52 -39.48 64.10
N ALA A 403 -3.43 -38.71 64.15
CA ALA A 403 -2.06 -39.24 64.16
C ALA A 403 -1.73 -40.15 65.36
N SER A 404 -2.59 -40.21 66.37
CA SER A 404 -2.46 -41.10 67.53
C SER A 404 -3.16 -42.45 67.38
N ALA A 405 -3.97 -42.63 66.33
CA ALA A 405 -4.61 -43.91 66.04
C ALA A 405 -3.64 -44.87 65.33
N ASP A 406 -3.82 -46.17 65.56
CA ASP A 406 -2.97 -47.20 64.99
C ASP A 406 -3.15 -47.35 63.47
N ASN A 407 -4.32 -46.97 62.95
CA ASN A 407 -4.63 -46.96 61.52
C ASN A 407 -4.66 -45.53 60.93
N TYR A 408 -3.94 -44.57 61.54
CA TYR A 408 -3.76 -43.24 60.99
C TYR A 408 -3.39 -43.28 59.50
N ASP A 409 -4.15 -42.57 58.68
CA ASP A 409 -3.87 -42.40 57.26
C ASP A 409 -3.34 -40.99 57.01
N SER A 410 -2.05 -40.89 56.69
CA SER A 410 -1.38 -39.62 56.39
C SER A 410 -1.90 -38.92 55.12
N MET A 411 -2.67 -39.61 54.27
CA MET A 411 -3.31 -39.03 53.10
C MET A 411 -4.76 -38.61 53.37
N ALA A 412 -5.35 -39.03 54.50
CA ALA A 412 -6.70 -38.63 54.85
C ALA A 412 -6.77 -37.16 55.26
N ASN A 413 -7.75 -36.45 54.72
CA ASN A 413 -8.05 -35.06 55.08
C ASN A 413 -9.50 -34.88 55.56
N GLU A 414 -10.25 -35.98 55.65
CA GLU A 414 -11.56 -36.05 56.27
C GLU A 414 -11.65 -37.31 57.14
N ASP A 415 -11.97 -37.15 58.43
CA ASP A 415 -12.14 -38.27 59.36
C ASP A 415 -13.45 -39.01 59.06
N ASP A 416 -13.35 -40.27 58.66
CA ASP A 416 -14.51 -41.13 58.37
C ASP A 416 -14.96 -41.96 59.58
N GLY A 417 -14.32 -41.75 60.74
CA GLY A 417 -14.59 -42.49 61.97
C GLY A 417 -14.00 -43.90 61.97
N SER A 418 -13.11 -44.22 61.04
CA SER A 418 -12.41 -45.51 60.99
C SER A 418 -11.29 -45.65 62.02
N CYS A 419 -10.93 -44.60 62.77
CA CYS A 419 -9.80 -44.64 63.71
C CYS A 419 -9.87 -45.82 64.71
N GLU A 420 -8.79 -46.59 64.75
CA GLU A 420 -8.58 -47.75 65.60
C GLU A 420 -7.51 -47.42 66.65
N TRP A 421 -7.83 -47.65 67.91
CA TRP A 421 -6.88 -47.58 69.03
C TRP A 421 -6.86 -48.93 69.74
N MET A 422 -5.76 -49.65 69.58
CA MET A 422 -5.55 -50.98 70.13
C MET A 422 -5.06 -50.89 71.57
N GLY A 423 -5.70 -51.63 72.48
CA GLY A 423 -5.26 -51.68 73.87
C GLY A 423 -6.15 -52.55 74.76
N CYS A 424 -5.81 -52.62 76.05
CA CYS A 424 -6.51 -53.50 76.98
C CYS A 424 -7.93 -52.99 77.26
N MET A 425 -8.93 -53.83 77.01
CA MET A 425 -10.35 -53.53 77.24
C MET A 425 -10.93 -54.15 78.52
N ASP A 426 -10.13 -54.87 79.32
CA ASP A 426 -10.62 -55.53 80.55
C ASP A 426 -10.75 -54.56 81.74
N GLY A 427 -11.87 -53.85 81.79
CA GLY A 427 -12.26 -52.98 82.90
C GLY A 427 -12.90 -53.70 84.10
N SER A 428 -12.68 -55.01 84.27
CA SER A 428 -13.24 -55.77 85.40
C SER A 428 -12.64 -55.31 86.72
N LEU A 429 -13.48 -55.04 87.74
CA LEU A 429 -13.03 -54.62 89.07
C LEU A 429 -12.60 -55.82 89.95
N ASN A 430 -11.47 -55.69 90.62
CA ASN A 430 -10.97 -56.63 91.63
C ASN A 430 -11.67 -56.41 93.00
N SER A 431 -11.46 -57.34 93.95
CA SER A 431 -12.11 -57.33 95.27
C SER A 431 -11.67 -56.17 96.20
N LEU A 432 -10.68 -55.38 95.78
CA LEU A 432 -10.15 -54.21 96.51
C LEU A 432 -10.61 -52.88 95.87
N GLY A 433 -11.39 -52.92 94.79
CA GLY A 433 -11.97 -51.73 94.15
C GLY A 433 -11.11 -51.09 93.05
N GLY A 434 -10.02 -51.72 92.63
CA GLY A 434 -9.23 -51.35 91.43
C GLY A 434 -9.58 -52.21 90.21
N TYR A 435 -9.17 -51.82 89.01
CA TYR A 435 -9.31 -52.65 87.80
C TYR A 435 -8.34 -53.85 87.82
N ASN A 436 -8.69 -54.95 87.15
CA ASN A 436 -7.86 -56.16 87.10
C ASN A 436 -6.61 -55.96 86.24
N ALA A 437 -6.73 -55.28 85.09
CA ALA A 437 -5.62 -54.99 84.20
C ALA A 437 -5.10 -53.57 84.44
N CYS A 438 -3.78 -53.44 84.53
CA CYS A 438 -3.07 -52.20 84.87
C CYS A 438 -3.04 -51.18 83.72
N ASN A 439 -3.22 -51.65 82.48
CA ASN A 439 -3.20 -50.84 81.27
C ASN A 439 -4.59 -50.69 80.60
N TYR A 440 -5.68 -50.87 81.36
CA TYR A 440 -7.04 -50.65 80.85
C TYR A 440 -7.33 -49.16 80.64
N ASP A 441 -7.76 -48.78 79.43
CA ASP A 441 -8.30 -47.46 79.11
C ASP A 441 -9.60 -47.60 78.29
N PRO A 442 -10.70 -46.92 78.67
CA PRO A 442 -11.95 -46.92 77.90
C PRO A 442 -11.88 -46.31 76.49
N ILE A 443 -10.78 -45.65 76.08
CA ILE A 443 -10.62 -45.11 74.71
C ILE A 443 -10.29 -46.18 73.67
N TYR A 444 -9.73 -47.33 74.06
CA TYR A 444 -9.35 -48.39 73.12
C TYR A 444 -10.59 -49.07 72.53
N ASN A 445 -10.65 -49.21 71.20
CA ASN A 445 -11.78 -49.78 70.45
C ASN A 445 -11.41 -51.04 69.66
N VAL A 446 -10.15 -51.49 69.73
CA VAL A 446 -9.66 -52.80 69.26
C VAL A 446 -8.94 -53.55 70.40
N GLU A 447 -9.21 -54.86 70.58
CA GLU A 447 -8.67 -55.68 71.68
C GLU A 447 -7.14 -55.87 71.53
N GLY A 448 -6.38 -55.37 72.51
CA GLY A 448 -4.93 -55.53 72.65
C GLY A 448 -4.51 -56.32 73.89
N GLU A 449 -3.20 -56.43 74.14
CA GLU A 449 -2.69 -57.19 75.30
C GLU A 449 -2.94 -56.47 76.64
N CYS A 450 -3.38 -57.23 77.65
CA CYS A 450 -3.63 -56.76 79.01
C CYS A 450 -2.50 -57.17 79.97
N GLU A 451 -2.02 -56.22 80.76
CA GLU A 451 -1.01 -56.44 81.80
C GLU A 451 -1.67 -56.54 83.19
N TYR A 452 -1.27 -57.52 83.99
CA TYR A 452 -1.82 -57.79 85.33
C TYR A 452 -0.70 -57.73 86.39
N PRO A 453 -0.97 -57.31 87.64
CA PRO A 453 0.08 -57.16 88.66
C PRO A 453 0.60 -58.52 89.17
N GLU A 454 1.93 -58.64 89.32
CA GLU A 454 2.64 -59.87 89.76
C GLU A 454 2.71 -60.00 91.30
N ALA A 455 2.65 -61.23 91.83
CA ALA A 455 2.84 -61.54 93.25
C ALA A 455 4.09 -62.42 93.46
N SER A 456 4.96 -62.09 94.43
CA SER A 456 6.19 -62.84 94.69
C SER A 456 6.18 -63.57 96.03
N GLU A 457 6.56 -64.86 96.03
CA GLU A 457 6.70 -65.70 97.22
C GLU A 457 8.18 -65.88 97.59
N PHE A 458 8.55 -65.60 98.85
CA PHE A 458 9.89 -65.91 99.38
C PHE A 458 9.85 -67.14 100.31
N ILE A 459 10.68 -68.14 100.00
CA ILE A 459 10.81 -69.38 100.79
C ILE A 459 12.03 -69.28 101.72
N SER A 460 11.79 -69.44 103.02
CA SER A 460 12.83 -69.56 104.06
C SER A 460 12.91 -71.00 104.57
N ILE A 461 14.12 -71.50 104.86
CA ILE A 461 14.33 -72.82 105.47
C ILE A 461 14.68 -72.64 106.93
N VAL A 462 13.79 -73.08 107.83
CA VAL A 462 14.04 -73.13 109.28
C VAL A 462 13.96 -74.60 109.71
N ASP A 463 15.00 -75.11 110.38
CA ASP A 463 15.10 -76.50 110.86
C ASP A 463 14.86 -77.61 109.80
N GLY A 464 15.11 -77.32 108.52
CA GLY A 464 15.08 -78.31 107.44
C GLY A 464 13.70 -78.58 106.83
N GLU A 465 12.66 -77.83 107.23
CA GLU A 465 11.40 -77.72 106.50
C GLU A 465 11.30 -76.33 105.85
N ALA A 466 10.83 -76.28 104.59
CA ALA A 466 10.51 -75.03 103.92
C ALA A 466 9.21 -74.47 104.51
N VAL A 467 9.28 -73.28 105.09
CA VAL A 467 8.12 -72.52 105.58
C VAL A 467 8.02 -71.22 104.79
N VAL A 468 6.85 -70.99 104.20
CA VAL A 468 6.49 -69.71 103.58
C VAL A 468 6.19 -68.75 104.72
N GLU A 469 7.05 -67.74 104.90
CA GLU A 469 6.91 -66.79 106.01
C GLU A 469 6.58 -65.35 105.55
N LEU A 470 6.66 -65.04 104.24
CA LEU A 470 6.24 -63.73 103.72
C LEU A 470 5.81 -63.77 102.25
N VAL A 471 4.59 -63.30 101.96
CA VAL A 471 4.07 -63.00 100.60
C VAL A 471 4.03 -61.48 100.48
N ILE A 472 4.74 -60.91 99.50
CA ILE A 472 4.67 -59.48 99.21
C ILE A 472 3.85 -59.31 97.92
N ALA A 473 2.72 -58.62 98.03
CA ALA A 473 1.86 -58.26 96.90
C ALA A 473 2.09 -56.79 96.54
N TYR A 474 2.06 -56.51 95.24
CA TYR A 474 2.27 -55.19 94.66
C TYR A 474 0.99 -54.73 93.94
N ASP A 475 0.77 -53.41 93.88
CA ASP A 475 -0.25 -52.82 93.02
C ASP A 475 0.21 -52.68 91.56
N CYS A 476 -0.65 -52.13 90.70
CA CYS A 476 -0.37 -51.92 89.28
C CYS A 476 0.76 -50.92 88.99
N ASP A 477 1.19 -50.16 90.00
CA ASP A 477 2.31 -49.23 89.93
C ASP A 477 3.60 -49.85 90.50
N GLY A 478 3.56 -51.14 90.87
CA GLY A 478 4.69 -51.87 91.44
C GLY A 478 4.99 -51.51 92.89
N ASN A 479 4.05 -50.86 93.61
CA ASN A 479 4.24 -50.47 95.00
C ASN A 479 3.79 -51.59 95.95
N ALA A 480 4.54 -51.80 97.02
CA ALA A 480 4.18 -52.78 98.03
C ALA A 480 2.88 -52.39 98.75
N LEU A 481 1.99 -53.35 99.01
CA LEU A 481 0.73 -53.06 99.69
C LEU A 481 0.95 -52.47 101.11
N PRO A 482 0.03 -51.61 101.62
CA PRO A 482 0.23 -50.81 102.84
C PRO A 482 0.49 -51.57 104.15
N GLU A 483 0.32 -52.89 104.15
CA GLU A 483 0.59 -53.74 105.31
C GLU A 483 2.09 -54.11 105.43
N TYR A 484 2.90 -53.87 104.39
CA TYR A 484 4.31 -54.24 104.29
C TYR A 484 5.28 -53.09 103.97
N ASP A 485 4.75 -51.87 103.88
CA ASP A 485 5.44 -50.59 103.67
C ASP A 485 4.91 -49.63 104.75
N LEU A 486 5.59 -49.56 105.90
CA LEU A 486 5.04 -48.90 107.09
C LEU A 486 5.19 -47.39 107.05
N ASP A 487 6.15 -46.88 106.27
CA ASP A 487 6.33 -45.44 106.07
C ASP A 487 5.63 -44.92 104.81
N GLY A 488 5.12 -45.82 103.97
CA GLY A 488 4.23 -45.55 102.84
C GLY A 488 4.97 -45.03 101.61
N ASN A 489 6.25 -45.38 101.45
CA ASN A 489 7.12 -44.85 100.40
C ASN A 489 7.18 -45.72 99.12
N GLY A 490 6.45 -46.84 99.09
CA GLY A 490 6.35 -47.77 97.95
C GLY A 490 7.38 -48.89 97.95
N VAL A 491 8.39 -48.86 98.83
CA VAL A 491 9.42 -49.90 99.00
C VAL A 491 9.18 -50.65 100.31
N PRO A 492 9.23 -52.00 100.34
CA PRO A 492 9.14 -52.72 101.61
C PRO A 492 10.30 -52.39 102.55
N ASP A 493 10.01 -52.05 103.81
CA ASP A 493 10.98 -51.67 104.86
C ASP A 493 12.19 -52.65 104.99
N ALA A 494 12.02 -53.92 104.60
CA ALA A 494 13.06 -54.94 104.66
C ALA A 494 14.14 -54.83 103.55
N LEU A 495 14.00 -53.92 102.58
CA LEU A 495 14.85 -53.80 101.38
C LEU A 495 15.51 -52.40 101.22
N GLU A 496 15.54 -51.56 102.25
CA GLU A 496 16.12 -50.21 102.19
C GLU A 496 17.62 -50.15 102.52
N ALA A 497 18.43 -49.48 101.68
CA ALA A 497 19.86 -49.24 101.80
C ALA A 497 20.21 -47.75 101.62
N GLN A 498 20.91 -47.15 102.59
CA GLN A 498 21.19 -45.70 102.67
C GLN A 498 22.52 -45.28 102.02
N GLY A 499 22.55 -44.12 101.35
CA GLY A 499 23.75 -43.48 100.76
C GLY A 499 23.38 -42.47 99.66
N CYS A 500 24.35 -41.72 99.12
CA CYS A 500 24.07 -40.75 98.05
C CYS A 500 23.44 -41.41 96.81
N THR A 501 22.20 -41.03 96.48
CA THR A 501 21.45 -41.59 95.34
C THR A 501 21.54 -40.75 94.06
N ASP A 502 22.26 -39.62 94.07
CA ASP A 502 22.42 -38.77 92.87
C ASP A 502 23.60 -39.27 92.00
N PRO A 503 23.36 -39.81 90.78
CA PRO A 503 24.42 -40.30 89.89
C PRO A 503 25.40 -39.24 89.40
N ALA A 504 25.05 -37.95 89.50
CA ALA A 504 25.91 -36.82 89.15
C ALA A 504 26.86 -36.40 90.27
N ALA A 505 26.63 -36.89 91.50
CA ALA A 505 27.52 -36.66 92.61
C ALA A 505 28.79 -37.53 92.49
N ALA A 506 29.93 -36.96 92.87
CA ALA A 506 31.23 -37.63 92.80
C ALA A 506 31.34 -38.86 93.73
N ASN A 507 30.44 -39.01 94.70
CA ASN A 507 30.36 -40.12 95.65
C ASN A 507 29.03 -40.89 95.58
N TYR A 508 28.36 -40.88 94.41
CA TYR A 508 27.19 -41.70 94.14
C TYR A 508 27.38 -43.17 94.58
N ASN A 509 26.40 -43.72 95.29
CA ASN A 509 26.32 -45.13 95.64
C ASN A 509 25.18 -45.79 94.88
N SER A 510 25.51 -46.67 93.93
CA SER A 510 24.52 -47.35 93.08
C SER A 510 23.60 -48.33 93.83
N ASP A 511 23.97 -48.73 95.04
CA ASP A 511 23.20 -49.68 95.85
C ASP A 511 22.29 -48.97 96.87
N ALA A 512 22.35 -47.63 96.95
CA ALA A 512 21.48 -46.86 97.83
C ALA A 512 20.15 -46.54 97.15
N ASN A 513 19.05 -46.75 97.86
CA ASN A 513 17.69 -46.37 97.43
C ASN A 513 17.07 -45.27 98.32
N VAL A 514 17.80 -44.82 99.34
CA VAL A 514 17.42 -43.68 100.19
C VAL A 514 18.62 -42.73 100.34
N ASP A 515 18.46 -41.47 99.93
CA ASP A 515 19.50 -40.44 100.05
C ASP A 515 19.70 -40.03 101.51
N ASP A 516 20.92 -40.21 102.01
CA ASP A 516 21.29 -39.81 103.38
C ASP A 516 21.89 -38.39 103.45
N GLY A 517 21.88 -37.66 102.33
CA GLY A 517 22.38 -36.28 102.22
C GLY A 517 23.90 -36.20 102.10
N SER A 518 24.56 -37.30 101.72
CA SER A 518 26.02 -37.38 101.61
C SER A 518 26.59 -36.95 100.26
N CYS A 519 25.78 -36.58 99.26
CA CYS A 519 26.23 -36.27 97.90
C CYS A 519 27.18 -35.06 97.79
N LEU A 520 28.24 -35.19 96.97
CA LEU A 520 29.25 -34.17 96.69
C LEU A 520 29.27 -33.80 95.20
N TYR A 521 29.19 -32.51 94.85
CA TYR A 521 29.10 -32.06 93.45
C TYR A 521 30.33 -31.29 92.97
N ALA A 522 30.68 -31.46 91.69
CA ALA A 522 31.90 -30.90 91.10
C ALA A 522 31.59 -29.74 90.11
N GLY A 523 32.15 -28.56 90.36
CA GLY A 523 31.90 -27.33 89.58
C GLY A 523 32.87 -26.20 89.95
N CYS A 524 32.70 -25.00 89.36
CA CYS A 524 33.62 -23.89 89.62
C CYS A 524 33.35 -23.22 90.99
N ILE A 525 34.28 -23.33 91.94
CA ILE A 525 34.10 -22.79 93.31
C ILE A 525 34.59 -21.34 93.50
N TYR A 526 35.14 -20.71 92.46
CA TYR A 526 35.71 -19.37 92.56
C TYR A 526 34.68 -18.29 92.23
N MET A 527 34.24 -17.52 93.23
CA MET A 527 33.19 -16.49 93.12
C MET A 527 33.47 -15.38 92.09
N ALA A 528 34.72 -15.21 91.65
CA ALA A 528 35.12 -14.22 90.63
C ALA A 528 35.06 -14.77 89.19
N ALA A 529 34.76 -16.06 89.00
CA ALA A 529 34.57 -16.65 87.68
C ALA A 529 33.14 -16.43 87.18
N CYS A 530 33.00 -16.24 85.88
CA CYS A 530 31.73 -16.00 85.19
C CYS A 530 30.75 -17.17 85.30
N ASN A 531 31.26 -18.38 85.53
CA ASN A 531 30.50 -19.60 85.73
C ASN A 531 30.67 -20.18 87.15
N TYR A 532 30.85 -19.31 88.15
CA TYR A 532 30.83 -19.72 89.56
C TYR A 532 29.56 -20.50 89.89
N ASP A 533 29.73 -21.68 90.47
CA ASP A 533 28.64 -22.53 90.96
C ASP A 533 28.69 -22.57 92.49
N MET A 534 27.65 -22.03 93.12
CA MET A 534 27.54 -21.99 94.58
C MET A 534 27.21 -23.35 95.22
N ASN A 535 26.81 -24.34 94.42
CA ASN A 535 26.47 -25.69 94.87
C ASN A 535 27.60 -26.70 94.60
N ALA A 536 28.74 -26.25 94.08
CA ALA A 536 29.91 -27.08 93.88
C ALA A 536 30.71 -27.24 95.19
N ASP A 537 30.88 -28.47 95.64
CA ASP A 537 31.66 -28.83 96.82
C ASP A 537 33.15 -29.04 96.50
N ILE A 538 33.46 -29.35 95.23
CA ILE A 538 34.83 -29.59 94.74
C ILE A 538 35.08 -28.93 93.38
N ASP A 539 36.25 -28.29 93.22
CA ASP A 539 36.63 -27.66 91.96
C ASP A 539 37.00 -28.69 90.90
N ASN A 540 36.40 -28.58 89.71
CA ASN A 540 36.70 -29.44 88.56
C ASN A 540 37.53 -28.74 87.46
N GLY A 541 38.01 -27.52 87.71
CA GLY A 541 38.87 -26.77 86.79
C GLY A 541 38.10 -26.09 85.64
N SER A 542 36.77 -26.00 85.74
CA SER A 542 35.90 -25.41 84.71
C SER A 542 35.76 -23.89 84.78
N CYS A 543 36.42 -23.19 85.71
CA CYS A 543 36.24 -21.75 85.90
C CYS A 543 36.66 -20.90 84.69
N VAL A 544 35.76 -20.02 84.24
CA VAL A 544 35.90 -19.09 83.11
C VAL A 544 35.95 -17.65 83.64
N PHE A 545 36.91 -16.84 83.19
CA PHE A 545 37.13 -15.48 83.70
C PHE A 545 36.95 -14.35 82.65
N ASP A 546 36.48 -14.67 81.44
CA ASP A 546 36.47 -13.78 80.26
C ASP A 546 35.32 -12.75 80.19
N CYS A 547 34.53 -12.55 81.25
CA CYS A 547 33.39 -11.60 81.27
C CYS A 547 33.74 -10.16 81.73
N LEU A 548 35.02 -9.82 81.91
CA LEU A 548 35.44 -8.46 82.26
C LEU A 548 35.72 -7.63 80.98
N LEU A 549 34.66 -7.03 80.41
CA LEU A 549 34.81 -6.08 79.30
C LEU A 549 35.35 -4.73 79.80
N THR A 550 36.58 -4.42 79.39
CA THR A 550 37.29 -3.16 79.63
C THR A 550 37.21 -2.25 78.40
N GLY A 551 36.96 -0.96 78.60
CA GLY A 551 36.84 0.04 77.54
C GLY A 551 36.45 1.41 78.10
N CYS A 552 36.28 2.42 77.26
CA CYS A 552 35.95 3.77 77.70
C CYS A 552 34.51 3.86 78.25
N THR A 553 34.37 4.24 79.51
CA THR A 553 33.12 4.34 80.28
C THR A 553 32.62 5.78 80.43
N ASP A 554 33.35 6.77 79.91
CA ASP A 554 32.92 8.18 79.93
C ASP A 554 32.04 8.50 78.72
N ALA A 555 30.75 8.75 78.96
CA ALA A 555 29.77 9.07 77.92
C ALA A 555 30.07 10.34 77.12
N GLY A 556 31.01 11.18 77.56
CA GLY A 556 31.49 12.36 76.83
C GLY A 556 32.61 12.10 75.82
N ALA A 557 33.21 10.90 75.81
CA ALA A 557 34.26 10.52 74.89
C ALA A 557 33.69 9.94 73.58
N ILE A 558 34.39 10.12 72.46
CA ILE A 558 33.89 9.66 71.14
C ILE A 558 33.90 8.13 71.03
N ASN A 559 34.82 7.47 71.73
CA ASN A 559 34.91 6.02 71.77
C ASN A 559 34.28 5.43 73.05
N TYR A 560 33.32 6.14 73.65
CA TYR A 560 32.52 5.61 74.74
C TYR A 560 31.89 4.28 74.33
N ASP A 561 32.13 3.25 75.13
CA ASP A 561 31.51 1.94 75.01
C ASP A 561 30.58 1.72 76.20
N SER A 562 29.28 1.77 75.92
CA SER A 562 28.24 1.51 76.92
C SER A 562 28.23 0.08 77.47
N ALA A 563 28.94 -0.86 76.85
CA ALA A 563 29.11 -2.24 77.32
C ALA A 563 30.35 -2.42 78.20
N ALA A 564 31.26 -1.44 78.26
CA ALA A 564 32.40 -1.48 79.15
C ALA A 564 31.96 -1.27 80.61
N THR A 565 32.44 -2.14 81.50
CA THR A 565 32.10 -2.09 82.94
C THR A 565 33.25 -1.61 83.82
N MET A 566 34.45 -1.48 83.24
CA MET A 566 35.63 -0.90 83.87
C MET A 566 36.40 -0.04 82.88
N GLU A 567 36.80 1.15 83.36
CA GLU A 567 37.62 2.10 82.61
C GLU A 567 39.07 1.63 82.46
N ASP A 568 39.57 1.59 81.22
CA ASP A 568 40.96 1.21 80.91
C ASP A 568 41.85 2.37 80.47
N GLY A 569 41.32 3.60 80.43
CA GLY A 569 42.05 4.81 80.05
C GLY A 569 42.08 5.06 78.54
N SER A 570 41.25 4.35 77.77
CA SER A 570 41.17 4.50 76.32
C SER A 570 40.32 5.67 75.83
N CYS A 571 39.66 6.44 76.70
CA CYS A 571 38.76 7.54 76.29
C CYS A 571 39.42 8.64 75.44
N LEU A 572 38.78 8.96 74.31
CA LEU A 572 39.19 9.96 73.33
C LEU A 572 38.28 11.19 73.38
N PHE A 573 38.86 12.38 73.50
CA PHE A 573 38.17 13.67 73.57
C PHE A 573 38.66 14.59 72.44
N PRO A 574 37.78 15.00 71.50
CA PRO A 574 38.15 15.79 70.34
C PRO A 574 38.26 17.28 70.70
N GLY A 575 39.33 17.92 70.25
CA GLY A 575 39.53 19.36 70.39
C GLY A 575 40.81 19.84 69.70
N CYS A 576 40.97 21.15 69.58
CA CYS A 576 42.17 21.71 68.96
C CYS A 576 43.37 21.52 69.88
N GLN A 577 44.36 20.73 69.43
CA GLN A 577 45.57 20.42 70.22
C GLN A 577 46.74 21.38 69.97
N ASP A 578 46.54 22.37 69.11
CA ASP A 578 47.57 23.37 68.78
C ASP A 578 47.42 24.62 69.65
N GLU A 579 48.44 24.94 70.44
CA GLU A 579 48.48 26.11 71.33
C GLU A 579 48.32 27.45 70.58
N GLU A 580 48.55 27.47 69.26
CA GLU A 580 48.41 28.67 68.42
C GLU A 580 46.98 28.86 67.87
N GLY A 581 46.12 27.85 67.99
CA GLY A 581 44.71 27.90 67.58
C GLY A 581 43.85 28.71 68.54
N LEU A 582 42.91 29.51 68.02
CA LEU A 582 42.03 30.35 68.84
C LEU A 582 41.07 29.55 69.73
N ASN A 583 40.82 28.28 69.39
CA ASN A 583 39.99 27.34 70.14
C ASN A 583 40.82 26.21 70.77
N TYR A 584 42.10 26.45 71.09
CA TYR A 584 42.96 25.47 71.76
C TYR A 584 42.34 24.90 73.05
N ASP A 585 42.35 23.57 73.18
CA ASP A 585 41.92 22.82 74.35
C ASP A 585 43.04 21.90 74.86
N ALA A 586 43.62 22.26 76.00
CA ALA A 586 44.69 21.50 76.65
C ALA A 586 44.26 20.12 77.17
N SER A 587 42.96 19.81 77.19
CA SER A 587 42.42 18.51 77.61
C SER A 587 42.10 17.58 76.43
N ALA A 588 42.21 18.05 75.18
CA ALA A 588 41.99 17.24 74.00
C ALA A 588 43.15 16.24 73.79
N ASN A 589 42.80 14.96 73.60
CA ASN A 589 43.75 13.88 73.28
C ASN A 589 43.42 13.18 71.95
N TYR A 590 42.38 13.65 71.25
CA TYR A 590 42.06 13.27 69.87
C TYR A 590 41.95 14.51 68.96
N PRO A 591 42.52 14.51 67.73
CA PRO A 591 42.58 15.73 66.91
C PRO A 591 41.18 16.23 66.51
N GLY A 592 40.88 17.49 66.79
CA GLY A 592 39.69 18.21 66.30
C GLY A 592 40.06 19.46 65.50
N GLU A 593 39.06 20.07 64.86
CA GLU A 593 39.22 21.28 64.04
C GLU A 593 39.82 22.45 64.84
N CYS A 594 40.96 22.96 64.39
CA CYS A 594 41.60 24.16 64.94
C CYS A 594 41.22 25.39 64.12
N ILE A 595 40.74 26.43 64.79
CA ILE A 595 40.39 27.70 64.15
C ILE A 595 41.60 28.62 64.23
N TYR A 596 42.14 28.94 63.06
CA TYR A 596 43.19 29.96 62.88
C TYR A 596 42.60 31.15 62.11
N LEU A 597 43.18 32.34 62.29
CA LEU A 597 42.83 33.48 61.42
C LEU A 597 43.36 33.20 60.01
N GLU A 598 42.46 32.93 59.05
CA GLU A 598 42.87 32.72 57.66
C GLU A 598 43.40 34.02 57.02
N PRO A 599 44.48 33.94 56.20
CA PRO A 599 44.97 35.07 55.43
C PRO A 599 43.95 35.50 54.36
N CYS A 600 43.84 36.81 54.13
CA CYS A 600 42.87 37.39 53.21
C CYS A 600 43.05 36.86 51.76
N PRO A 601 42.00 36.31 51.12
CA PRO A 601 42.07 35.90 49.72
C PRO A 601 42.43 37.09 48.81
N GLY A 602 43.62 37.06 48.21
CA GLY A 602 44.16 38.12 47.35
C GLY A 602 45.55 38.62 47.73
N ASP A 603 46.09 38.19 48.87
CA ASP A 603 47.45 38.46 49.31
C ASP A 603 48.42 37.46 48.66
N PHE A 604 48.91 37.80 47.47
CA PHE A 604 49.82 36.96 46.68
C PHE A 604 51.26 37.02 47.21
N THR A 605 51.59 38.04 47.99
CA THR A 605 52.93 38.23 48.56
C THR A 605 53.09 37.58 49.95
N GLY A 606 51.97 37.24 50.61
CA GLY A 606 51.90 36.55 51.88
C GLY A 606 52.22 37.44 53.09
N ASP A 607 51.98 38.75 53.00
CA ASP A 607 52.33 39.72 54.05
C ASP A 607 51.15 40.11 54.97
N GLY A 608 49.95 39.61 54.68
CA GLY A 608 48.74 39.74 55.48
C GLY A 608 47.78 40.85 55.03
N GLU A 609 48.10 41.61 53.98
CA GLU A 609 47.24 42.66 53.41
C GLU A 609 46.99 42.42 51.91
N VAL A 610 45.92 42.99 51.33
CA VAL A 610 45.67 42.91 49.88
C VAL A 610 45.88 44.30 49.26
N ASP A 611 47.02 44.51 48.62
CA ASP A 611 47.40 45.81 48.04
C ASP A 611 47.95 45.73 46.60
N VAL A 612 48.50 46.85 46.11
CA VAL A 612 48.97 46.96 44.72
C VAL A 612 50.14 46.02 44.43
N ASN A 613 50.92 45.64 45.44
CA ASN A 613 52.06 44.73 45.27
C ASN A 613 51.58 43.31 44.92
N ASP A 614 50.48 42.84 45.52
CA ASP A 614 49.87 41.54 45.20
C ASP A 614 49.34 41.51 43.76
N LEU A 615 48.76 42.61 43.30
CA LEU A 615 48.29 42.75 41.93
C LEU A 615 49.45 42.73 40.90
N LEU A 616 50.62 43.24 41.28
CA LEU A 616 51.81 43.22 40.42
C LEU A 616 52.44 41.83 40.34
N ASP A 617 52.42 41.05 41.42
CA ASP A 617 52.88 39.66 41.40
C ASP A 617 51.92 38.76 40.62
N PHE A 618 50.61 38.99 40.74
CA PHE A 618 49.63 38.35 39.88
C PHE A 618 49.87 38.63 38.38
N PHE A 619 50.14 39.88 37.99
CA PHE A 619 50.42 40.22 36.60
C PHE A 619 51.75 39.67 36.06
N GLN A 620 52.72 39.37 36.92
CA GLN A 620 53.96 38.70 36.48
C GLN A 620 53.73 37.23 36.10
N LEU A 621 52.76 36.58 36.73
CA LEU A 621 52.40 35.19 36.46
C LEU A 621 51.34 35.05 35.35
N TRP A 622 50.56 36.11 35.12
CA TRP A 622 49.47 36.13 34.13
C TRP A 622 49.95 35.88 32.68
N GLY A 623 49.48 34.79 32.09
CA GLY A 623 49.78 34.40 30.70
C GLY A 623 50.86 33.32 30.53
N ASN A 624 51.40 32.76 31.63
CA ASN A 624 52.21 31.55 31.59
C ASN A 624 51.33 30.31 31.84
N GLU A 625 51.51 29.24 31.06
CA GLU A 625 50.82 27.96 31.31
C GLU A 625 51.41 27.30 32.57
N CYS A 626 50.56 27.04 33.56
CA CYS A 626 50.96 26.26 34.74
C CYS A 626 51.32 24.84 34.31
N PRO A 627 52.51 24.31 34.67
CA PRO A 627 52.83 22.93 34.38
C PRO A 627 51.86 22.03 35.15
N TRP A 628 51.14 21.18 34.43
CA TRP A 628 50.19 20.23 35.00
C TRP A 628 50.92 19.31 36.00
N ILE A 629 50.57 19.44 37.28
CA ILE A 629 50.99 18.54 38.35
C ILE A 629 49.81 17.58 38.60
N PRO A 630 49.93 16.28 38.28
CA PRO A 630 48.88 15.32 38.59
C PRO A 630 48.71 15.19 40.11
N GLY A 631 47.52 15.53 40.62
CA GLY A 631 47.12 15.26 42.01
C GLY A 631 46.41 16.37 42.78
N PHE A 632 46.14 17.53 42.17
CA PHE A 632 45.27 18.56 42.75
C PHE A 632 44.11 18.84 41.79
N GLU A 633 42.93 18.31 42.12
CA GLU A 633 41.65 18.77 41.60
C GLU A 633 41.09 19.77 42.63
N ASP A 634 41.30 21.05 42.36
CA ASP A 634 40.32 22.13 42.53
C ASP A 634 40.89 23.44 41.97
#